data_AF-A0AAF0Y917-F1
#
_entry.id   AF-A0AAF0Y917-F1
#
_cell.length_a   1.000
_cell.length_b   1.000
_cell.length_c   1.000
_cell.angle_alpha   90.00
_cell.angle_beta   90.00
_cell.angle_gamma   90.00
#
_symmetry.space_group_name_H-M   'P 1'
#
loop_
_entity.id
_entity.type
_entity.pdbx_description
1 polymer ?
#
loop_
_entity_poly.entity_id
_entity_poly.type
_entity_poly.pdbx_seq_one_letter_code
_entity_poly.pdbx_strand_id
1 'polypeptide(L)'
;MMRRVRALSRLTALSARPGARPLVSASRVSLTPSTSATPIALPHRGIVPGVRAFAASSKASTEGVGPDGRRTKIDMSQFPPERIRNLSIIAHIDHGKSTLADRLLQMTNTLPPESSPQFLDKLKVERERGITVKAQTVSIIHTHTDGKKYLINLIDTPGHVDFSYEVSRSLGACEGGLLLVDCTQGIQAQTLSVFHHALEANLTLLPVINKVDLPHAEADQTSEQIASSLGLPKEDHMRISAKSGLGVEHVLNQIIDGLPPPRWDDSDKRLRALVFDTFYDRFRGVVSLVRVMSGSIKKGDKVKFLQTGKKYDVLDVGINNPDEVPVDALREGQVGYLVCNMKNSEEAHIGDTIAYVDKSVDALPGFKPMKAMVYAGVFPTDSAEFTVLEEAINRLTLNDRSVSVERESSAALGQGFRLGFLGTLHMDVFRQRLEDEYDSEVIVTAPTVPYKLVYRDGKEEYISNPAEFPDVTDTRFKVERVEEPMVNATIFVPNDYIGDMMDLCSKYRGVQLEYKFLEGTDRAILRYSLPLSEIVTDFFSDLKSASSGFASFDYEEAGYEASNLVKLNILLNAKPVDALAMIVHRPAAPAIGRVWTKKLKEVLPRQLFELSIQAAVGNKVVSRETLSAMRKDVTAGLYGGHYERKMKHLNKQKEGKKRLKKLAGNIDIPQSAFFQVLSARPRSFTTSARFHVQAHHDWLTTELPPSPPPLPKRRAAAGSNRYSLPHISPQQRSSMLSDIHVQITEQAPGSSENLFNDFSRLYLSSTSHSFTPVELKAIAKAMHVMDRRHLYHVRDANDRLKTVAGALKDTVRREYTAVHGLEAALFVSAARHRRSFTNKDLRQAERHFEHRFPKVPDDDVRLHEYKVSINHMLYLCLVAKDIPRYDKFWHRMIASGIEPGSWANLTRILAAGMGPSPRSVVDELAKALRVTEDPDNAVILVNAAIWLRVKAGDMETAYKLYNGLRSRPSRFHQPPPDDDAISSIDFARLRPSRYTYPMMVNGLGWRGDLVAALKVLREMIDDGHVPRIHDYTGLFRGFAKYGEVPSGPAGGATSAFPLWLNFGSPSQLTSVWSTRRSEFLPSFGGWTLDALEDVFHSFLSARLPANASRSQQPTEKLIYYILVAFARTTNADETTVRATLDALTKKFGPNNPEGWEGWNESSRIMKIREVLAKQGASRRPQGGP
;
A
#
# COMPACT_ATOMS: atom_id res chain seq x y z
N MET A 1 12.50 31.49 -63.68
CA MET A 1 12.25 32.78 -64.38
C MET A 1 11.83 33.80 -63.32
N MET A 2 12.50 34.95 -63.16
CA MET A 2 12.27 36.22 -63.92
C MET A 2 10.81 36.72 -63.84
N ARG A 3 10.49 38.00 -63.56
CA ARG A 3 11.31 39.24 -63.56
C ARG A 3 10.55 40.44 -62.94
N ARG A 4 11.24 41.34 -62.22
CA ARG A 4 11.35 42.84 -62.36
C ARG A 4 11.80 43.46 -61.00
N VAL A 5 12.82 44.33 -60.85
CA VAL A 5 13.18 45.64 -61.47
C VAL A 5 12.34 46.79 -60.86
N ARG A 6 12.87 47.90 -60.27
CA ARG A 6 14.19 48.60 -60.39
C ARG A 6 14.48 49.59 -59.22
N ALA A 7 15.75 50.04 -59.09
CA ALA A 7 16.23 51.36 -58.59
C ALA A 7 16.05 51.74 -57.09
N LEU A 8 16.86 52.60 -56.43
CA LEU A 8 18.22 53.24 -56.53
C LEU A 8 18.44 53.99 -55.16
N SER A 9 19.61 54.45 -54.65
CA SER A 9 21.05 54.09 -54.76
C SER A 9 21.95 55.02 -53.88
N ARG A 10 23.21 54.61 -53.61
CA ARG A 10 24.37 55.40 -53.08
C ARG A 10 24.34 55.75 -51.57
N LEU A 11 25.44 55.69 -50.79
CA LEU A 11 26.87 55.31 -50.98
C LEU A 11 27.36 54.55 -49.69
N THR A 12 28.61 54.26 -49.28
CA THR A 12 30.03 54.62 -49.63
C THR A 12 30.93 53.39 -49.23
N ALA A 13 31.97 52.99 -49.96
CA ALA A 13 33.42 53.33 -49.84
C ALA A 13 34.10 53.01 -48.47
N LEU A 14 35.26 52.33 -48.36
CA LEU A 14 36.29 51.82 -49.31
C LEU A 14 36.71 50.36 -48.98
N SER A 15 36.88 49.41 -49.93
CA SER A 15 38.10 49.03 -50.73
C SER A 15 39.16 48.21 -49.94
N ALA A 16 39.92 47.21 -50.46
CA ALA A 16 40.06 46.48 -51.75
C ALA A 16 40.81 45.12 -51.46
N ARG A 17 41.37 44.25 -52.35
CA ARG A 17 41.52 44.03 -53.82
C ARG A 17 41.92 42.52 -54.06
N PRO A 18 41.71 41.87 -55.24
CA PRO A 18 41.94 40.41 -55.43
C PRO A 18 43.20 40.02 -56.26
N GLY A 19 43.56 38.72 -56.29
CA GLY A 19 44.71 38.15 -57.05
C GLY A 19 44.68 36.60 -57.23
N ALA A 20 45.62 36.00 -57.98
CA ALA A 20 45.55 34.61 -58.50
C ALA A 20 46.72 33.66 -58.10
N ARG A 21 46.71 32.42 -58.64
CA ARG A 21 47.70 31.30 -58.59
C ARG A 21 49.14 31.69 -59.06
N PRO A 22 50.20 30.83 -58.94
CA PRO A 22 50.48 29.64 -58.08
C PRO A 22 51.92 29.57 -57.46
N LEU A 23 52.24 28.45 -56.76
CA LEU A 23 53.54 27.73 -56.63
C LEU A 23 54.91 28.48 -56.55
N VAL A 24 55.63 28.28 -55.42
CA VAL A 24 57.11 28.12 -55.33
C VAL A 24 57.42 27.06 -54.24
N SER A 25 58.60 26.41 -54.26
CA SER A 25 58.95 25.23 -53.43
C SER A 25 60.41 25.23 -52.89
N ALA A 26 60.73 24.24 -52.04
CA ALA A 26 62.05 23.93 -51.40
C ALA A 26 62.38 24.81 -50.16
N SER A 27 63.17 24.38 -49.15
CA SER A 27 64.02 23.19 -48.94
C SER A 27 63.77 22.59 -47.52
N ARG A 28 63.87 21.28 -47.20
CA ARG A 28 65.03 20.33 -47.21
C ARG A 28 66.13 20.70 -46.16
N VAL A 29 66.72 19.79 -45.35
CA VAL A 29 66.65 18.30 -45.32
C VAL A 29 67.28 17.62 -44.05
N SER A 30 66.69 16.50 -43.56
CA SER A 30 67.32 15.28 -42.92
C SER A 30 68.18 15.39 -41.62
N LEU A 31 68.68 14.33 -40.93
CA LEU A 31 68.97 12.87 -41.18
C LEU A 31 68.65 12.03 -39.90
N THR A 32 67.90 10.90 -39.92
CA THR A 32 68.25 9.43 -40.13
C THR A 32 69.12 8.76 -39.05
N PRO A 33 69.18 7.40 -38.93
CA PRO A 33 68.48 6.30 -39.66
C PRO A 33 67.41 5.63 -38.75
N SER A 34 66.97 4.36 -38.81
CA SER A 34 67.18 3.13 -39.63
C SER A 34 65.85 2.30 -39.63
N THR A 35 65.46 1.34 -40.47
CA THR A 35 66.03 0.39 -41.48
C THR A 35 66.72 -0.87 -40.92
N SER A 36 66.49 -2.10 -41.42
CA SER A 36 65.79 -2.63 -42.61
C SER A 36 64.50 -3.44 -42.20
N ALA A 37 63.83 -4.35 -42.93
CA ALA A 37 64.07 -5.07 -44.20
C ALA A 37 62.78 -5.38 -45.03
N THR A 38 62.52 -6.65 -45.39
CA THR A 38 61.79 -7.11 -46.60
C THR A 38 61.32 -8.59 -46.48
N PRO A 39 60.47 -9.18 -47.38
CA PRO A 39 59.49 -8.62 -48.34
C PRO A 39 58.12 -9.41 -48.44
N ILE A 40 57.27 -9.06 -49.45
CA ILE A 40 56.22 -9.87 -50.18
C ILE A 40 54.70 -9.61 -49.92
N ALA A 41 54.07 -8.93 -50.90
CA ALA A 41 52.79 -9.13 -51.63
C ALA A 41 51.40 -9.53 -51.02
N LEU A 42 50.38 -8.71 -51.37
CA LEU A 42 48.93 -9.02 -51.71
C LEU A 42 47.94 -9.49 -50.59
N PRO A 43 46.59 -9.29 -50.73
CA PRO A 43 45.86 -8.19 -51.40
C PRO A 43 44.54 -7.64 -50.71
N HIS A 44 44.28 -6.35 -50.91
CA HIS A 44 42.98 -5.65 -51.19
C HIS A 44 41.65 -5.74 -50.37
N ARG A 45 41.22 -4.53 -49.95
CA ARG A 45 39.90 -3.83 -50.13
C ARG A 45 38.64 -4.17 -49.27
N GLY A 46 37.87 -3.10 -49.00
CA GLY A 46 36.58 -3.04 -48.28
C GLY A 46 36.73 -2.19 -47.01
N ILE A 47 36.26 -0.94 -46.85
CA ILE A 47 35.13 -0.16 -47.41
C ILE A 47 33.74 -0.65 -46.94
N VAL A 48 33.01 0.29 -46.34
CA VAL A 48 31.77 0.15 -45.57
C VAL A 48 30.57 -0.28 -46.43
N PRO A 49 29.82 -1.29 -45.96
CA PRO A 49 28.36 -1.23 -45.82
C PRO A 49 27.98 -1.34 -44.32
N GLY A 50 26.80 -0.95 -43.84
CA GLY A 50 25.50 -0.82 -44.53
C GLY A 50 24.55 -1.84 -43.89
N VAL A 51 23.56 -1.37 -43.13
CA VAL A 51 22.74 -2.20 -42.23
C VAL A 51 22.02 -3.31 -42.99
N ARG A 52 22.26 -4.57 -42.59
CA ARG A 52 21.50 -5.75 -43.02
C ARG A 52 21.25 -6.68 -41.83
N ALA A 53 20.07 -7.29 -41.82
CA ALA A 53 19.67 -8.21 -40.76
C ALA A 53 20.56 -9.45 -40.70
N PHE A 54 20.92 -9.86 -39.49
CA PHE A 54 21.56 -11.15 -39.21
C PHE A 54 20.56 -12.08 -38.54
N ALA A 55 20.09 -13.09 -39.28
CA ALA A 55 19.44 -14.24 -38.68
C ALA A 55 20.50 -15.10 -38.00
N ALA A 56 20.41 -15.27 -36.68
CA ALA A 56 21.32 -16.12 -35.92
C ALA A 56 20.90 -17.60 -36.05
N SER A 57 21.65 -18.38 -36.82
CA SER A 57 21.42 -19.81 -37.00
C SER A 57 21.92 -20.61 -35.78
N SER A 58 21.05 -20.87 -34.81
CA SER A 58 21.29 -21.89 -33.78
C SER A 58 21.22 -23.30 -34.38
N LYS A 59 22.31 -24.06 -34.29
CA LYS A 59 22.33 -25.48 -34.69
C LYS A 59 21.86 -26.38 -33.54
N ALA A 60 20.55 -26.46 -33.34
CA ALA A 60 19.95 -27.54 -32.56
C ALA A 60 19.80 -28.81 -33.44
N SER A 61 20.01 -29.99 -32.87
CA SER A 61 20.05 -31.26 -33.61
C SER A 61 18.65 -31.84 -33.82
N THR A 62 18.09 -31.67 -35.01
CA THR A 62 16.91 -32.44 -35.47
C THR A 62 17.35 -33.73 -36.17
N GLU A 63 16.98 -34.88 -35.63
CA GLU A 63 16.87 -36.09 -36.45
C GLU A 63 15.75 -35.90 -37.49
N GLY A 64 15.89 -36.51 -38.69
CA GLY A 64 14.86 -36.43 -39.74
C GLY A 64 15.31 -35.89 -41.10
N VAL A 65 16.61 -35.76 -41.37
CA VAL A 65 17.09 -35.49 -42.74
C VAL A 65 17.01 -36.76 -43.59
N GLY A 66 15.88 -36.94 -44.28
CA GLY A 66 15.79 -37.87 -45.42
C GLY A 66 16.66 -37.38 -46.60
N PRO A 67 17.09 -38.28 -47.51
CA PRO A 67 18.12 -37.97 -48.51
C PRO A 67 17.73 -36.90 -49.55
N ASP A 68 16.45 -36.56 -49.66
CA ASP A 68 15.89 -35.62 -50.66
C ASP A 68 15.90 -34.13 -50.22
N GLY A 69 16.35 -33.80 -49.00
CA GLY A 69 16.53 -32.40 -48.54
C GLY A 69 15.26 -31.54 -48.42
N ARG A 70 14.07 -32.11 -48.65
CA ARG A 70 12.78 -31.45 -48.41
C ARG A 70 12.48 -31.39 -46.92
N ARG A 71 12.03 -30.23 -46.42
CA ARG A 71 11.36 -30.14 -45.11
C ARG A 71 10.18 -31.11 -45.11
N THR A 72 10.11 -31.98 -44.12
CA THR A 72 8.99 -32.89 -43.91
C THR A 72 7.73 -32.09 -43.61
N LYS A 73 6.79 -32.07 -44.57
CA LYS A 73 5.45 -31.54 -44.32
C LYS A 73 4.77 -32.37 -43.23
N ILE A 74 4.07 -31.70 -42.32
CA ILE A 74 3.21 -32.37 -41.34
C ILE A 74 1.95 -32.82 -42.08
N ASP A 75 1.79 -34.14 -42.18
CA ASP A 75 0.63 -34.77 -42.82
C ASP A 75 -0.56 -34.79 -41.85
N MET A 76 -1.43 -33.78 -41.99
CA MET A 76 -2.64 -33.60 -41.18
C MET A 76 -3.69 -34.72 -41.37
N SER A 77 -3.49 -35.68 -42.29
CA SER A 77 -4.39 -36.85 -42.39
C SER A 77 -4.12 -37.93 -41.33
N GLN A 78 -2.96 -37.87 -40.64
CA GLN A 78 -2.59 -38.85 -39.59
C GLN A 78 -3.31 -38.61 -38.25
N PHE A 79 -3.98 -37.45 -38.13
CA PHE A 79 -4.69 -36.97 -36.94
C PHE A 79 -6.20 -36.82 -37.24
N PRO A 80 -6.95 -37.94 -37.27
CA PRO A 80 -8.42 -37.89 -37.32
C PRO A 80 -8.99 -37.41 -35.96
N PRO A 81 -10.27 -36.99 -35.90
CA PRO A 81 -10.85 -36.34 -34.71
C PRO A 81 -10.61 -37.05 -33.38
N GLU A 82 -10.64 -38.38 -33.36
CA GLU A 82 -10.46 -39.20 -32.15
C GLU A 82 -9.06 -39.06 -31.54
N ARG A 83 -8.06 -38.62 -32.35
CA ARG A 83 -6.67 -38.39 -31.94
C ARG A 83 -6.31 -36.92 -31.76
N ILE A 84 -7.29 -36.02 -31.78
CA ILE A 84 -7.09 -34.61 -31.48
C ILE A 84 -7.52 -34.34 -30.03
N ARG A 85 -6.82 -33.43 -29.34
CA ARG A 85 -7.24 -32.85 -28.06
C ARG A 85 -7.03 -31.35 -28.11
N ASN A 86 -8.09 -30.56 -27.95
CA ASN A 86 -8.01 -29.10 -27.87
C ASN A 86 -8.18 -28.69 -26.41
N LEU A 87 -7.19 -28.03 -25.81
CA LEU A 87 -7.23 -27.64 -24.40
C LEU A 87 -6.66 -26.25 -24.11
N SER A 88 -7.08 -25.71 -22.98
CA SER A 88 -6.54 -24.48 -22.39
C SER A 88 -5.97 -24.70 -21.00
N ILE A 89 -4.94 -23.95 -20.60
CA ILE A 89 -4.44 -23.98 -19.21
C ILE A 89 -5.05 -22.81 -18.44
N ILE A 90 -5.96 -23.14 -17.53
CA ILE A 90 -6.70 -22.22 -16.67
C ILE A 90 -5.95 -22.08 -15.36
N ALA A 91 -5.60 -20.86 -14.97
CA ALA A 91 -4.83 -20.60 -13.76
C ALA A 91 -5.09 -19.19 -13.21
N HIS A 92 -4.92 -19.00 -11.90
CA HIS A 92 -4.66 -17.67 -11.35
C HIS A 92 -3.26 -17.19 -11.76
N ILE A 93 -2.99 -15.90 -11.60
CA ILE A 93 -1.67 -15.31 -11.80
C ILE A 93 -0.65 -16.00 -10.88
N ASP A 94 0.60 -16.09 -11.33
CA ASP A 94 1.72 -16.76 -10.67
C ASP A 94 1.55 -18.26 -10.36
N HIS A 95 0.41 -18.92 -10.63
CA HIS A 95 0.22 -20.37 -10.43
C HIS A 95 1.10 -21.24 -11.35
N GLY A 96 1.87 -20.65 -12.27
CA GLY A 96 2.89 -21.34 -13.09
C GLY A 96 2.40 -21.82 -14.46
N LYS A 97 1.37 -21.16 -15.01
CA LYS A 97 0.73 -21.47 -16.30
C LYS A 97 1.72 -21.56 -17.47
N SER A 98 2.43 -20.48 -17.80
CA SER A 98 3.43 -20.46 -18.88
C SER A 98 4.55 -21.47 -18.65
N THR A 99 4.97 -21.67 -17.40
CA THR A 99 5.99 -22.67 -17.02
C THR A 99 5.52 -24.10 -17.27
N LEU A 100 4.23 -24.41 -17.09
CA LEU A 100 3.66 -25.70 -17.45
C LEU A 100 3.60 -25.85 -18.98
N ALA A 101 3.16 -24.81 -19.70
CA ALA A 101 3.14 -24.81 -21.15
C ALA A 101 4.54 -25.08 -21.75
N ASP A 102 5.57 -24.32 -21.32
CA ASP A 102 6.97 -24.56 -21.68
C ASP A 102 7.40 -26.01 -21.42
N ARG A 103 7.04 -26.56 -20.25
CA ARG A 103 7.44 -27.92 -19.85
C ARG A 103 6.79 -28.98 -20.74
N LEU A 104 5.52 -28.83 -21.10
CA LEU A 104 4.82 -29.70 -22.06
C LEU A 104 5.47 -29.61 -23.46
N LEU A 105 5.85 -28.41 -23.91
CA LEU A 105 6.53 -28.20 -25.19
C LEU A 105 7.93 -28.83 -25.23
N GLN A 106 8.69 -28.72 -24.13
CA GLN A 106 10.03 -29.31 -24.01
C GLN A 106 9.98 -30.83 -23.94
N MET A 107 9.09 -31.41 -23.12
CA MET A 107 8.97 -32.87 -22.96
C MET A 107 8.48 -33.59 -24.22
N THR A 108 7.80 -32.87 -25.11
CA THR A 108 7.34 -33.40 -26.42
C THR A 108 8.33 -33.15 -27.56
N ASN A 109 9.49 -32.54 -27.28
CA ASN A 109 10.46 -32.05 -28.28
C ASN A 109 9.88 -31.02 -29.28
N THR A 110 8.74 -30.40 -28.95
CA THR A 110 8.15 -29.28 -29.69
C THR A 110 9.02 -28.02 -29.55
N LEU A 111 9.71 -27.87 -28.41
CA LEU A 111 10.61 -26.76 -28.12
C LEU A 111 11.98 -27.30 -27.66
N PRO A 112 13.11 -26.87 -28.25
CA PRO A 112 14.43 -27.35 -27.82
C PRO A 112 14.78 -26.83 -26.42
N PRO A 113 15.53 -27.60 -25.60
CA PRO A 113 15.75 -27.30 -24.18
C PRO A 113 16.62 -26.07 -23.90
N GLU A 114 17.32 -25.53 -24.91
CA GLU A 114 18.09 -24.27 -24.82
C GLU A 114 17.23 -23.01 -25.03
N SER A 115 15.92 -23.15 -25.23
CA SER A 115 15.01 -22.03 -25.49
C SER A 115 14.84 -21.11 -24.28
N SER A 116 14.48 -19.85 -24.54
CA SER A 116 14.11 -18.91 -23.48
C SER A 116 12.96 -19.44 -22.62
N PRO A 117 13.01 -19.31 -21.28
CA PRO A 117 11.84 -19.57 -20.44
C PRO A 117 10.71 -18.60 -20.81
N GLN A 118 9.46 -19.05 -20.61
CA GLN A 118 8.24 -18.34 -21.00
C GLN A 118 8.22 -18.06 -22.51
N PHE A 119 8.31 -19.12 -23.32
CA PHE A 119 8.40 -19.02 -24.78
C PHE A 119 7.10 -18.48 -25.41
N LEU A 120 5.94 -18.83 -24.83
CA LEU A 120 4.64 -18.36 -25.30
C LEU A 120 4.39 -16.87 -25.00
N ASP A 121 4.91 -16.35 -23.88
CA ASP A 121 4.83 -14.93 -23.56
C ASP A 121 5.76 -14.17 -24.53
N LYS A 122 5.19 -13.59 -25.59
CA LYS A 122 5.92 -13.03 -26.74
C LYS A 122 6.14 -11.53 -26.62
N LEU A 123 5.23 -10.82 -25.95
CA LEU A 123 5.32 -9.38 -25.76
C LEU A 123 6.30 -9.05 -24.63
N LYS A 124 6.99 -7.90 -24.74
CA LYS A 124 7.90 -7.41 -23.69
C LYS A 124 7.19 -7.26 -22.34
N VAL A 125 6.01 -6.64 -22.35
CA VAL A 125 5.15 -6.42 -21.18
C VAL A 125 4.72 -7.72 -20.48
N GLU A 126 4.54 -8.82 -21.23
CA GLU A 126 4.18 -10.12 -20.65
C GLU A 126 5.34 -10.66 -19.79
N ARG A 127 6.55 -10.62 -20.34
CA ARG A 127 7.80 -11.07 -19.67
C ARG A 127 8.20 -10.18 -18.49
N GLU A 128 8.00 -8.86 -18.59
CA GLU A 128 8.34 -7.93 -17.50
C GLU A 128 7.36 -8.01 -16.32
N ARG A 129 6.08 -8.31 -16.58
CA ARG A 129 5.02 -8.38 -15.56
C ARG A 129 4.68 -9.79 -15.09
N GLY A 130 5.18 -10.83 -15.76
CA GLY A 130 4.90 -12.23 -15.42
C GLY A 130 3.47 -12.68 -15.75
N ILE A 131 2.81 -12.02 -16.72
CA ILE A 131 1.42 -12.27 -17.09
C ILE A 131 1.30 -12.50 -18.60
N THR A 132 0.46 -13.45 -19.01
CA THR A 132 0.06 -13.58 -20.42
C THR A 132 -1.10 -12.62 -20.70
N VAL A 133 -0.97 -11.82 -21.77
CA VAL A 133 -1.94 -10.78 -22.16
C VAL A 133 -2.78 -11.25 -23.35
N LYS A 134 -2.13 -11.81 -24.38
CA LYS A 134 -2.83 -12.34 -25.57
C LYS A 134 -2.72 -13.87 -25.60
N ALA A 135 -3.82 -14.55 -25.88
CA ALA A 135 -3.80 -16.01 -25.99
C ALA A 135 -2.82 -16.46 -27.09
N GLN A 136 -2.08 -17.54 -26.84
CA GLN A 136 -1.20 -18.18 -27.83
C GLN A 136 -1.61 -19.63 -28.07
N THR A 137 -1.76 -19.99 -29.34
CA THR A 137 -2.06 -21.37 -29.76
C THR A 137 -0.80 -22.06 -30.27
N VAL A 138 -0.52 -23.26 -29.75
CA VAL A 138 0.52 -24.17 -30.25
C VAL A 138 -0.02 -25.60 -30.38
N SER A 139 0.31 -26.25 -31.49
CA SER A 139 -0.05 -27.61 -31.86
C SER A 139 1.12 -28.57 -31.57
N ILE A 140 1.00 -29.32 -30.49
CA ILE A 140 1.95 -30.33 -30.04
C ILE A 140 1.66 -31.66 -30.75
N ILE A 141 2.70 -32.34 -31.25
CA ILE A 141 2.60 -33.70 -31.80
C ILE A 141 3.28 -34.66 -30.84
N HIS A 142 2.49 -35.50 -30.16
CA HIS A 142 2.98 -36.46 -29.18
C HIS A 142 2.72 -37.90 -29.64
N THR A 143 3.59 -38.84 -29.26
CA THR A 143 3.37 -40.28 -29.48
C THR A 143 3.08 -40.91 -28.14
N HIS A 144 1.86 -41.39 -27.95
CA HIS A 144 1.39 -41.89 -26.66
C HIS A 144 1.88 -43.33 -26.38
N THR A 145 1.63 -43.82 -25.17
CA THR A 145 1.98 -45.17 -24.70
C THR A 145 1.36 -46.29 -25.54
N ASP A 146 0.28 -46.02 -26.28
CA ASP A 146 -0.35 -46.93 -27.25
C ASP A 146 0.35 -46.98 -28.63
N GLY A 147 1.47 -46.27 -28.78
CA GLY A 147 2.25 -46.16 -30.02
C GLY A 147 1.63 -45.29 -31.12
N LYS A 148 0.47 -44.66 -30.87
CA LYS A 148 -0.20 -43.78 -31.84
C LYS A 148 0.22 -42.33 -31.64
N LYS A 149 0.17 -41.54 -32.72
CA LYS A 149 0.39 -40.10 -32.68
C LYS A 149 -0.91 -39.35 -32.43
N TYR A 150 -0.86 -38.38 -31.54
CA TYR A 150 -1.95 -37.48 -31.17
C TYR A 150 -1.56 -36.03 -31.46
N LEU A 151 -2.56 -35.21 -31.81
CA LEU A 151 -2.43 -33.77 -32.04
C LEU A 151 -3.05 -33.04 -30.86
N ILE A 152 -2.22 -32.41 -30.05
CA ILE A 152 -2.63 -31.69 -28.84
C ILE A 152 -2.54 -30.20 -29.13
N ASN A 153 -3.68 -29.53 -29.35
CA ASN A 153 -3.72 -28.09 -29.55
C ASN A 153 -3.89 -27.41 -28.19
N LEU A 154 -2.83 -26.76 -27.74
CA LEU A 154 -2.77 -25.99 -26.50
C LEU A 154 -3.04 -24.51 -26.80
N ILE A 155 -4.05 -23.93 -26.13
CA ILE A 155 -4.33 -22.49 -26.13
C ILE A 155 -4.00 -21.94 -24.75
N ASP A 156 -2.94 -21.15 -24.65
CA ASP A 156 -2.50 -20.58 -23.39
C ASP A 156 -3.27 -19.29 -23.07
N THR A 157 -4.16 -19.33 -22.07
CA THR A 157 -5.14 -18.26 -21.80
C THR A 157 -4.64 -17.24 -20.77
N PRO A 158 -4.99 -15.95 -20.87
CA PRO A 158 -4.72 -14.97 -19.82
C PRO A 158 -5.35 -15.34 -18.47
N GLY A 159 -4.72 -14.93 -17.37
CA GLY A 159 -5.18 -15.25 -16.00
C GLY A 159 -5.92 -14.13 -15.26
N HIS A 160 -6.23 -13.00 -15.92
CA HIS A 160 -6.78 -11.80 -15.28
C HIS A 160 -8.16 -11.40 -15.85
N VAL A 161 -9.03 -10.88 -14.98
CA VAL A 161 -10.44 -10.52 -15.26
C VAL A 161 -10.59 -9.53 -16.43
N ASP A 162 -9.72 -8.52 -16.53
CA ASP A 162 -9.65 -7.58 -17.65
C ASP A 162 -9.48 -8.25 -19.03
N PHE A 163 -8.99 -9.50 -19.06
CA PHE A 163 -8.81 -10.32 -20.27
C PHE A 163 -9.80 -11.49 -20.32
N SER A 164 -10.89 -11.47 -19.54
CA SER A 164 -12.01 -12.42 -19.58
C SER A 164 -12.55 -12.68 -21.00
N TYR A 165 -12.45 -11.70 -21.90
CA TYR A 165 -12.74 -11.92 -23.32
C TYR A 165 -11.75 -12.87 -24.01
N GLU A 166 -10.43 -12.65 -23.89
CA GLU A 166 -9.39 -13.59 -24.40
C GLU A 166 -9.60 -15.00 -23.85
N VAL A 167 -9.96 -15.12 -22.56
CA VAL A 167 -10.33 -16.38 -21.92
C VAL A 167 -11.55 -16.99 -22.61
N SER A 168 -12.69 -16.30 -22.66
CA SER A 168 -13.95 -16.81 -23.19
C SER A 168 -13.85 -17.33 -24.64
N ARG A 169 -13.20 -16.58 -25.56
CA ARG A 169 -12.98 -17.07 -26.94
C ARG A 169 -12.03 -18.25 -27.03
N SER A 170 -11.04 -18.33 -26.15
CA SER A 170 -10.12 -19.48 -26.10
C SER A 170 -10.81 -20.73 -25.54
N LEU A 171 -11.56 -20.60 -24.44
CA LEU A 171 -12.36 -21.70 -23.86
C LEU A 171 -13.38 -22.24 -24.87
N GLY A 172 -14.05 -21.34 -25.62
CA GLY A 172 -14.97 -21.72 -26.71
C GLY A 172 -14.33 -22.43 -27.90
N ALA A 173 -12.99 -22.51 -27.98
CA ALA A 173 -12.26 -23.28 -28.96
C ALA A 173 -11.73 -24.63 -28.44
N CYS A 174 -11.95 -24.96 -27.16
CA CYS A 174 -11.43 -26.16 -26.50
C CYS A 174 -12.50 -27.25 -26.28
N GLU A 175 -12.03 -28.45 -25.88
CA GLU A 175 -12.84 -29.56 -25.37
C GLU A 175 -12.70 -29.73 -23.85
N GLY A 176 -11.55 -29.32 -23.32
CA GLY A 176 -11.23 -29.39 -21.91
C GLY A 176 -10.20 -28.36 -21.49
N GLY A 177 -9.78 -28.43 -20.23
CA GLY A 177 -8.73 -27.57 -19.72
C GLY A 177 -7.99 -28.16 -18.54
N LEU A 178 -6.72 -27.74 -18.37
CA LEU A 178 -5.98 -28.00 -17.14
C LEU A 178 -6.30 -26.90 -16.14
N LEU A 179 -6.89 -27.25 -15.00
CA LEU A 179 -7.16 -26.32 -13.91
C LEU A 179 -5.96 -26.30 -12.96
N LEU A 180 -5.12 -25.28 -13.07
CA LEU A 180 -3.82 -25.20 -12.40
C LEU A 180 -3.90 -24.43 -11.07
N VAL A 181 -3.69 -25.13 -9.96
CA VAL A 181 -3.75 -24.58 -8.59
C VAL A 181 -2.39 -24.70 -7.91
N ASP A 182 -1.85 -23.60 -7.39
CA ASP A 182 -0.58 -23.58 -6.64
C ASP A 182 -0.79 -24.12 -5.22
N CYS A 183 -0.11 -25.20 -4.83
CA CYS A 183 -0.27 -25.78 -3.49
C CYS A 183 0.31 -24.96 -2.33
N THR A 184 1.02 -23.86 -2.61
CA THR A 184 1.43 -22.87 -1.60
C THR A 184 0.41 -21.74 -1.43
N GLN A 185 -0.53 -21.60 -2.38
CA GLN A 185 -1.54 -20.54 -2.37
C GLN A 185 -2.99 -21.04 -2.29
N GLY A 186 -3.28 -22.30 -2.64
CA GLY A 186 -4.63 -22.83 -2.67
C GLY A 186 -5.51 -22.20 -3.77
N ILE A 187 -6.83 -22.29 -3.61
CA ILE A 187 -7.79 -21.62 -4.50
C ILE A 187 -7.73 -20.09 -4.29
N GLN A 188 -7.99 -19.36 -5.37
CA GLN A 188 -8.04 -17.89 -5.42
C GLN A 188 -9.30 -17.42 -6.19
N ALA A 189 -9.70 -16.16 -6.05
CA ALA A 189 -10.92 -15.61 -6.66
C ALA A 189 -10.99 -15.83 -8.19
N GLN A 190 -9.88 -15.59 -8.90
CA GLN A 190 -9.80 -15.80 -10.36
C GLN A 190 -9.85 -17.28 -10.76
N THR A 191 -9.44 -18.21 -9.88
CA THR A 191 -9.62 -19.65 -10.09
C THR A 191 -11.10 -20.00 -10.17
N LEU A 192 -11.95 -19.42 -9.31
CA LEU A 192 -13.41 -19.61 -9.33
C LEU A 192 -14.02 -18.98 -10.59
N SER A 193 -13.64 -17.74 -10.92
CA SER A 193 -14.14 -17.01 -12.09
C SER A 193 -13.94 -17.78 -13.40
N VAL A 194 -12.71 -18.23 -13.68
CA VAL A 194 -12.42 -18.97 -14.92
C VAL A 194 -12.94 -20.42 -14.85
N PHE A 195 -13.06 -21.02 -13.67
CA PHE A 195 -13.76 -22.30 -13.49
C PHE A 195 -15.24 -22.20 -13.89
N HIS A 196 -15.94 -21.13 -13.50
CA HIS A 196 -17.31 -20.88 -13.94
C HIS A 196 -17.42 -20.71 -15.46
N HIS A 197 -16.53 -19.92 -16.09
CA HIS A 197 -16.51 -19.80 -17.55
C HIS A 197 -16.23 -21.13 -18.27
N ALA A 198 -15.42 -22.02 -17.69
CA ALA A 198 -15.19 -23.35 -18.24
C ALA A 198 -16.41 -24.29 -18.10
N LEU A 199 -17.18 -24.15 -17.02
CA LEU A 199 -18.48 -24.83 -16.87
C LEU A 199 -19.52 -24.29 -17.87
N GLU A 200 -19.59 -22.96 -18.08
CA GLU A 200 -20.44 -22.35 -19.11
C GLU A 200 -20.08 -22.87 -20.51
N ALA A 201 -18.78 -23.00 -20.80
CA ALA A 201 -18.25 -23.59 -22.04
C ALA A 201 -18.39 -25.13 -22.11
N ASN A 202 -18.90 -25.79 -21.07
CA ASN A 202 -19.08 -27.25 -20.98
C ASN A 202 -17.78 -28.06 -21.20
N LEU A 203 -16.65 -27.54 -20.71
CA LEU A 203 -15.32 -28.15 -20.83
C LEU A 203 -15.07 -29.25 -19.78
N THR A 204 -14.43 -30.34 -20.18
CA THR A 204 -13.89 -31.33 -19.23
C THR A 204 -12.64 -30.76 -18.56
N LEU A 205 -12.66 -30.59 -17.23
CA LEU A 205 -11.53 -30.03 -16.48
C LEU A 205 -10.70 -31.11 -15.80
N LEU A 206 -9.38 -31.06 -16.00
CA LEU A 206 -8.41 -31.88 -15.28
C LEU A 206 -7.73 -31.04 -14.18
N PRO A 207 -7.94 -31.34 -12.88
CA PRO A 207 -7.32 -30.61 -11.78
C PRO A 207 -5.84 -30.93 -11.62
N VAL A 208 -5.00 -29.89 -11.66
CA VAL A 208 -3.53 -30.00 -11.60
C VAL A 208 -3.00 -29.14 -10.45
N ILE A 209 -2.45 -29.78 -9.44
CA ILE A 209 -1.86 -29.17 -8.25
C ILE A 209 -0.36 -28.96 -8.49
N ASN A 210 0.08 -27.71 -8.58
CA ASN A 210 1.44 -27.31 -9.00
C ASN A 210 2.28 -26.79 -7.84
N LYS A 211 3.61 -26.73 -8.07
CA LYS A 211 4.66 -26.26 -7.13
C LYS A 211 4.89 -27.13 -5.90
N VAL A 212 4.66 -28.45 -6.02
CA VAL A 212 4.93 -29.42 -4.93
C VAL A 212 6.43 -29.56 -4.58
N ASP A 213 7.33 -28.86 -5.29
CA ASP A 213 8.76 -28.73 -4.97
C ASP A 213 9.07 -27.67 -3.89
N LEU A 214 8.10 -26.86 -3.46
CA LEU A 214 8.33 -25.79 -2.49
C LEU A 214 8.19 -26.29 -1.03
N PRO A 215 9.00 -25.76 -0.08
CA PRO A 215 9.01 -26.23 1.32
C PRO A 215 7.77 -25.86 2.13
N HIS A 216 6.83 -25.12 1.54
CA HIS A 216 5.53 -24.74 2.12
C HIS A 216 4.37 -25.23 1.24
N ALA A 217 4.57 -26.34 0.52
CA ALA A 217 3.57 -26.96 -0.35
C ALA A 217 2.55 -27.78 0.44
N GLU A 218 1.29 -27.34 0.45
CA GLU A 218 0.16 -27.98 1.15
C GLU A 218 -0.76 -28.69 0.14
N ALA A 219 -0.20 -29.65 -0.59
CA ALA A 219 -0.87 -30.34 -1.70
C ALA A 219 -2.15 -31.09 -1.27
N ASP A 220 -2.18 -31.68 -0.07
CA ASP A 220 -3.35 -32.38 0.47
C ASP A 220 -4.49 -31.42 0.83
N GLN A 221 -4.19 -30.30 1.50
CA GLN A 221 -5.17 -29.24 1.78
C GLN A 221 -5.70 -28.60 0.50
N THR A 222 -4.82 -28.40 -0.49
CA THR A 222 -5.20 -27.87 -1.81
C THR A 222 -6.12 -28.85 -2.57
N SER A 223 -5.85 -30.15 -2.45
CA SER A 223 -6.71 -31.21 -2.98
C SER A 223 -8.09 -31.21 -2.30
N GLU A 224 -8.15 -30.94 -1.00
CA GLU A 224 -9.40 -30.78 -0.26
C GLU A 224 -10.20 -29.54 -0.66
N GLN A 225 -9.53 -28.40 -0.86
CA GLN A 225 -10.15 -27.17 -1.36
C GLN A 225 -10.80 -27.36 -2.74
N ILE A 226 -10.10 -28.03 -3.67
CA ILE A 226 -10.62 -28.33 -5.01
C ILE A 226 -11.87 -29.22 -4.92
N ALA A 227 -11.85 -30.24 -4.06
CA ALA A 227 -12.99 -31.13 -3.89
C ALA A 227 -14.20 -30.45 -3.20
N SER A 228 -13.98 -29.64 -2.15
CA SER A 228 -15.06 -28.97 -1.42
C SER A 228 -15.65 -27.77 -2.15
N SER A 229 -14.81 -27.01 -2.87
CA SER A 229 -15.21 -25.72 -3.47
C SER A 229 -15.63 -25.85 -4.93
N LEU A 230 -15.06 -26.81 -5.68
CA LEU A 230 -15.28 -26.97 -7.12
C LEU A 230 -15.99 -28.28 -7.47
N GLY A 231 -16.12 -29.22 -6.52
CA GLY A 231 -16.81 -30.50 -6.72
C GLY A 231 -16.05 -31.51 -7.59
N LEU A 232 -14.77 -31.28 -7.90
CA LEU A 232 -13.92 -32.22 -8.63
C LEU A 232 -13.43 -33.34 -7.67
N PRO A 233 -13.43 -34.62 -8.07
CA PRO A 233 -13.11 -35.71 -7.15
C PRO A 233 -11.60 -35.83 -6.93
N LYS A 234 -11.20 -36.04 -5.66
CA LYS A 234 -9.79 -36.15 -5.23
C LYS A 234 -8.93 -37.15 -6.00
N GLU A 235 -9.54 -38.12 -6.66
CA GLU A 235 -8.85 -39.17 -7.43
C GLU A 235 -8.28 -38.63 -8.76
N ASP A 236 -8.88 -37.58 -9.33
CA ASP A 236 -8.40 -36.93 -10.56
C ASP A 236 -7.26 -35.91 -10.31
N HIS A 237 -6.91 -35.66 -9.05
CA HIS A 237 -6.05 -34.52 -8.64
C HIS A 237 -4.56 -34.81 -8.85
N MET A 238 -4.05 -34.44 -10.02
CA MET A 238 -2.65 -34.63 -10.41
C MET A 238 -1.71 -33.71 -9.62
N ARG A 239 -0.66 -34.25 -8.99
CA ARG A 239 0.35 -33.48 -8.23
C ARG A 239 1.64 -33.33 -9.05
N ILE A 240 2.05 -32.09 -9.34
CA ILE A 240 3.19 -31.79 -10.21
C ILE A 240 4.09 -30.66 -9.69
N SER A 241 5.27 -30.56 -10.28
CA SER A 241 6.00 -29.30 -10.39
C SER A 241 6.37 -29.04 -11.84
N ALA A 242 5.74 -28.03 -12.45
CA ALA A 242 6.13 -27.56 -13.78
C ALA A 242 7.61 -27.12 -13.84
N LYS A 243 8.13 -26.60 -12.72
CA LYS A 243 9.50 -26.10 -12.59
C LYS A 243 10.52 -27.23 -12.65
N SER A 244 10.36 -28.32 -11.89
CA SER A 244 11.29 -29.47 -11.94
C SER A 244 10.95 -30.49 -13.03
N GLY A 245 9.72 -30.47 -13.56
CA GLY A 245 9.18 -31.49 -14.47
C GLY A 245 8.51 -32.68 -13.76
N LEU A 246 8.59 -32.75 -12.42
CA LEU A 246 8.00 -33.83 -11.63
C LEU A 246 6.48 -33.96 -11.91
N GLY A 247 6.05 -35.16 -12.30
CA GLY A 247 4.65 -35.49 -12.56
C GLY A 247 4.07 -34.99 -13.89
N VAL A 248 4.78 -34.15 -14.66
CA VAL A 248 4.23 -33.54 -15.89
C VAL A 248 4.05 -34.56 -17.04
N GLU A 249 4.79 -35.67 -17.02
CA GLU A 249 4.55 -36.81 -17.92
C GLU A 249 3.17 -37.44 -17.70
N HIS A 250 2.70 -37.53 -16.46
CA HIS A 250 1.36 -38.04 -16.16
C HIS A 250 0.27 -37.09 -16.69
N VAL A 251 0.51 -35.77 -16.66
CA VAL A 251 -0.40 -34.77 -17.26
C VAL A 251 -0.49 -34.95 -18.78
N LEU A 252 0.63 -35.23 -19.47
CA LEU A 252 0.61 -35.50 -20.92
C LEU A 252 -0.25 -36.72 -21.29
N ASN A 253 -0.17 -37.80 -20.50
CA ASN A 253 -0.99 -38.99 -20.72
C ASN A 253 -2.48 -38.71 -20.39
N GLN A 254 -2.77 -38.06 -19.25
CA GLN A 254 -4.13 -37.70 -18.84
C GLN A 254 -4.82 -36.70 -19.80
N ILE A 255 -4.07 -35.84 -20.50
CA ILE A 255 -4.62 -35.02 -21.61
C ILE A 255 -5.19 -35.91 -22.73
N ILE A 256 -4.60 -37.08 -22.99
CA ILE A 256 -5.04 -37.99 -24.05
C ILE A 256 -6.14 -38.92 -23.54
N ASP A 257 -5.97 -39.51 -22.36
CA ASP A 257 -6.89 -40.51 -21.82
C ASP A 257 -8.14 -39.90 -21.17
N GLY A 258 -8.00 -38.74 -20.50
CA GLY A 258 -9.07 -38.10 -19.71
C GLY A 258 -9.87 -37.00 -20.41
N LEU A 259 -9.29 -36.28 -21.38
CA LEU A 259 -10.04 -35.28 -22.16
C LEU A 259 -10.76 -35.91 -23.36
N PRO A 260 -11.98 -35.44 -23.70
CA PRO A 260 -12.69 -35.92 -24.88
C PRO A 260 -12.04 -35.42 -26.19
N PRO A 261 -12.19 -36.16 -27.30
CA PRO A 261 -11.87 -35.65 -28.63
C PRO A 261 -12.84 -34.53 -29.06
N PRO A 262 -12.45 -33.65 -30.01
CA PRO A 262 -13.33 -32.62 -30.55
C PRO A 262 -14.66 -33.15 -31.04
N ARG A 263 -15.76 -32.55 -30.58
CA ARG A 263 -17.11 -32.88 -31.06
C ARG A 263 -17.22 -32.46 -32.53
N TRP A 264 -17.55 -33.41 -33.41
CA TRP A 264 -17.79 -33.18 -34.83
C TRP A 264 -19.23 -33.54 -35.20
N ASP A 265 -19.80 -32.79 -36.14
CA ASP A 265 -21.08 -33.12 -36.77
C ASP A 265 -20.82 -33.43 -38.25
N ASP A 266 -20.97 -34.71 -38.60
CA ASP A 266 -20.72 -35.24 -39.95
C ASP A 266 -21.96 -35.20 -40.86
N SER A 267 -23.10 -34.67 -40.37
CA SER A 267 -24.41 -34.83 -41.01
C SER A 267 -24.55 -34.22 -42.41
N ASP A 268 -23.82 -33.14 -42.73
CA ASP A 268 -23.90 -32.48 -44.05
C ASP A 268 -22.55 -32.26 -44.76
N LYS A 269 -21.42 -32.55 -44.10
CA LYS A 269 -20.04 -32.34 -44.58
C LYS A 269 -19.81 -30.95 -45.20
N ARG A 270 -20.52 -29.92 -44.72
CA ARG A 270 -20.29 -28.53 -45.11
C ARG A 270 -19.22 -27.92 -44.20
N LEU A 271 -18.46 -26.97 -44.75
CA LEU A 271 -17.46 -26.24 -43.99
C LEU A 271 -18.14 -25.35 -42.93
N ARG A 272 -17.77 -25.56 -41.67
CA ARG A 272 -17.98 -24.63 -40.56
C ARG A 272 -16.65 -24.52 -39.81
N ALA A 273 -16.01 -23.36 -39.87
CA ALA A 273 -14.84 -23.07 -39.03
C ALA A 273 -15.07 -21.79 -38.22
N LEU A 274 -14.79 -21.85 -36.92
CA LEU A 274 -14.93 -20.74 -35.98
C LEU A 274 -13.64 -19.90 -35.98
N VAL A 275 -13.76 -18.59 -36.19
CA VAL A 275 -12.66 -17.65 -35.94
C VAL A 275 -12.64 -17.32 -34.45
N PHE A 276 -11.62 -17.78 -33.71
CA PHE A 276 -11.52 -17.52 -32.26
C PHE A 276 -10.49 -16.43 -31.93
N ASP A 277 -9.52 -16.16 -32.80
CA ASP A 277 -8.61 -15.02 -32.65
C ASP A 277 -8.12 -14.49 -34.02
N THR A 278 -7.58 -13.27 -34.04
CA THR A 278 -6.94 -12.67 -35.23
C THR A 278 -5.70 -11.86 -34.85
N PHE A 279 -4.75 -11.75 -35.78
CA PHE A 279 -3.65 -10.80 -35.70
C PHE A 279 -3.31 -10.22 -37.08
N TYR A 280 -2.63 -9.07 -37.13
CA TYR A 280 -2.29 -8.38 -38.37
C TYR A 280 -0.82 -8.59 -38.77
N ASP A 281 -0.60 -9.17 -39.94
CA ASP A 281 0.70 -9.36 -40.58
C ASP A 281 0.93 -8.30 -41.68
N ARG A 282 2.10 -7.64 -41.67
CA ARG A 282 2.43 -6.53 -42.58
C ARG A 282 2.47 -6.91 -44.07
N PHE A 283 2.62 -8.20 -44.40
CA PHE A 283 2.73 -8.71 -45.77
C PHE A 283 1.54 -9.61 -46.15
N ARG A 284 0.93 -10.30 -45.19
CA ARG A 284 -0.16 -11.26 -45.41
C ARG A 284 -1.55 -10.70 -45.11
N GLY A 285 -1.63 -9.51 -44.49
CA GLY A 285 -2.88 -8.91 -44.02
C GLY A 285 -3.34 -9.54 -42.71
N VAL A 286 -4.65 -9.60 -42.47
CA VAL A 286 -5.17 -10.33 -41.30
C VAL A 286 -4.91 -11.84 -41.46
N VAL A 287 -4.32 -12.42 -40.41
CA VAL A 287 -4.26 -13.86 -40.19
C VAL A 287 -5.32 -14.21 -39.15
N SER A 288 -6.18 -15.17 -39.48
CA SER A 288 -7.23 -15.66 -38.58
C SER A 288 -6.81 -16.99 -37.97
N LEU A 289 -6.91 -17.12 -36.64
CA LEU A 289 -6.81 -18.40 -35.96
C LEU A 289 -8.20 -19.05 -35.95
N VAL A 290 -8.26 -20.27 -36.48
CA VAL A 290 -9.50 -20.96 -36.82
C VAL A 290 -9.53 -22.38 -36.24
N ARG A 291 -10.71 -22.78 -35.75
CA ARG A 291 -11.02 -24.16 -35.39
C ARG A 291 -12.06 -24.70 -36.37
N VAL A 292 -11.76 -25.83 -37.03
CA VAL A 292 -12.68 -26.45 -37.99
C VAL A 292 -13.64 -27.38 -37.24
N MET A 293 -14.94 -27.06 -37.24
CA MET A 293 -15.99 -27.84 -36.59
C MET A 293 -16.54 -28.95 -37.49
N SER A 294 -16.71 -28.66 -38.78
CA SER A 294 -17.13 -29.63 -39.80
C SER A 294 -16.51 -29.29 -41.16
N GLY A 295 -16.24 -30.31 -41.98
CA GLY A 295 -15.56 -30.16 -43.27
C GLY A 295 -14.06 -29.88 -43.16
N SER A 296 -13.48 -29.36 -44.24
CA SER A 296 -12.05 -29.02 -44.33
C SER A 296 -11.82 -27.74 -45.14
N ILE A 297 -10.65 -27.12 -44.94
CA ILE A 297 -10.16 -25.93 -45.68
C ILE A 297 -8.78 -26.24 -46.25
N LYS A 298 -8.54 -25.93 -47.52
CA LYS A 298 -7.23 -26.01 -48.19
C LYS A 298 -6.87 -24.71 -48.91
N LYS A 299 -5.60 -24.59 -49.26
CA LYS A 299 -5.07 -23.52 -50.12
C LYS A 299 -5.80 -23.48 -51.46
N GLY A 300 -6.28 -22.29 -51.87
CA GLY A 300 -7.03 -22.07 -53.10
C GLY A 300 -8.56 -22.22 -52.99
N ASP A 301 -9.11 -22.57 -51.83
CA ASP A 301 -10.56 -22.60 -51.62
C ASP A 301 -11.18 -21.20 -51.63
N LYS A 302 -12.46 -21.13 -52.02
CA LYS A 302 -13.27 -19.90 -51.98
C LYS A 302 -14.19 -19.92 -50.76
N VAL A 303 -13.89 -19.08 -49.78
CA VAL A 303 -14.60 -19.02 -48.49
C VAL A 303 -15.42 -17.74 -48.34
N LYS A 304 -16.50 -17.83 -47.57
CA LYS A 304 -17.36 -16.71 -47.17
C LYS A 304 -17.36 -16.61 -45.65
N PHE A 305 -17.18 -15.41 -45.14
CA PHE A 305 -17.37 -15.03 -43.75
C PHE A 305 -18.86 -14.67 -43.58
N LEU A 306 -19.57 -15.34 -42.67
CA LEU A 306 -21.03 -15.28 -42.62
C LEU A 306 -21.55 -13.97 -42.02
N GLN A 307 -20.92 -13.48 -40.96
CA GLN A 307 -21.32 -12.24 -40.27
C GLN A 307 -21.07 -11.00 -41.13
N THR A 308 -19.92 -10.92 -41.81
CA THR A 308 -19.62 -9.79 -42.71
C THR A 308 -20.16 -9.95 -44.13
N GLY A 309 -20.56 -11.17 -44.51
CA GLY A 309 -21.02 -11.52 -45.85
C GLY A 309 -19.92 -11.58 -46.92
N LYS A 310 -18.69 -11.19 -46.60
CA LYS A 310 -17.58 -11.02 -47.57
C LYS A 310 -16.98 -12.36 -48.00
N LYS A 311 -16.40 -12.37 -49.20
CA LYS A 311 -15.85 -13.56 -49.88
C LYS A 311 -14.35 -13.40 -50.11
N TYR A 312 -13.57 -14.44 -49.85
CA TYR A 312 -12.11 -14.44 -49.98
C TYR A 312 -11.60 -15.75 -50.58
N ASP A 313 -10.42 -15.67 -51.19
CA ASP A 313 -9.67 -16.82 -51.69
C ASP A 313 -8.59 -17.17 -50.66
N VAL A 314 -8.53 -18.45 -50.24
CA VAL A 314 -7.60 -18.92 -49.21
C VAL A 314 -6.18 -18.96 -49.78
N LEU A 315 -5.31 -18.07 -49.30
CA LEU A 315 -3.92 -17.99 -49.74
C LEU A 315 -3.01 -18.97 -49.02
N ASP A 316 -3.26 -19.30 -47.75
CA ASP A 316 -2.46 -20.26 -46.98
C ASP A 316 -3.23 -20.80 -45.77
N VAL A 317 -2.86 -22.01 -45.34
CA VAL A 317 -3.34 -22.67 -44.11
C VAL A 317 -2.17 -23.39 -43.42
N GLY A 318 -2.17 -23.45 -42.09
CA GLY A 318 -1.10 -24.07 -41.32
C GLY A 318 -1.44 -24.27 -39.85
N ILE A 319 -0.48 -24.80 -39.11
CA ILE A 319 -0.52 -24.96 -37.65
C ILE A 319 0.69 -24.26 -37.00
N ASN A 320 0.66 -24.02 -35.69
CA ASN A 320 1.77 -23.40 -34.97
C ASN A 320 2.54 -24.51 -34.23
N ASN A 321 3.73 -24.91 -34.68
CA ASN A 321 4.49 -26.03 -34.10
C ASN A 321 6.02 -25.79 -34.12
N PRO A 322 6.56 -25.03 -33.15
CA PRO A 322 5.86 -24.05 -32.32
C PRO A 322 5.64 -22.72 -33.08
N ASP A 323 6.47 -22.44 -34.08
CA ASP A 323 6.27 -21.40 -35.09
C ASP A 323 5.32 -21.88 -36.21
N GLU A 324 4.89 -20.97 -37.07
CA GLU A 324 3.96 -21.28 -38.17
C GLU A 324 4.52 -22.29 -39.19
N VAL A 325 3.87 -23.45 -39.32
CA VAL A 325 4.14 -24.50 -40.31
C VAL A 325 2.96 -24.62 -41.28
N PRO A 326 3.13 -24.33 -42.58
CA PRO A 326 2.04 -24.48 -43.56
C PRO A 326 1.75 -25.95 -43.85
N VAL A 327 0.46 -26.28 -44.00
CA VAL A 327 -0.06 -27.64 -44.24
C VAL A 327 -0.92 -27.67 -45.51
N ASP A 328 -1.23 -28.86 -46.02
CA ASP A 328 -2.01 -28.98 -47.27
C ASP A 328 -3.53 -28.74 -47.08
N ALA A 329 -4.06 -29.10 -45.91
CA ALA A 329 -5.43 -28.79 -45.49
C ALA A 329 -5.58 -28.85 -43.96
N LEU A 330 -6.50 -28.06 -43.40
CA LEU A 330 -7.04 -28.23 -42.06
C LEU A 330 -8.35 -29.03 -42.15
N ARG A 331 -8.56 -29.97 -41.22
CA ARG A 331 -9.68 -30.93 -41.21
C ARG A 331 -10.52 -30.83 -39.94
N GLU A 332 -11.60 -31.59 -39.90
CA GLU A 332 -12.53 -31.73 -38.78
C GLU A 332 -11.80 -31.86 -37.42
N GLY A 333 -12.16 -31.01 -36.46
CA GLY A 333 -11.57 -30.95 -35.12
C GLY A 333 -10.21 -30.23 -35.01
N GLN A 334 -9.55 -29.92 -36.13
CA GLN A 334 -8.21 -29.32 -36.14
C GLN A 334 -8.24 -27.79 -35.93
N VAL A 335 -7.21 -27.30 -35.26
CA VAL A 335 -6.96 -25.87 -35.00
C VAL A 335 -5.75 -25.43 -35.81
N GLY A 336 -5.78 -24.22 -36.36
CA GLY A 336 -4.68 -23.68 -37.17
C GLY A 336 -4.87 -22.21 -37.55
N TYR A 337 -4.01 -21.71 -38.44
CA TYR A 337 -4.13 -20.38 -39.02
C TYR A 337 -4.66 -20.42 -40.45
N LEU A 338 -5.30 -19.32 -40.86
CA LEU A 338 -5.86 -19.08 -42.17
C LEU A 338 -5.45 -17.70 -42.70
N VAL A 339 -4.94 -17.63 -43.93
CA VAL A 339 -4.55 -16.38 -44.60
C VAL A 339 -5.47 -16.10 -45.78
N CYS A 340 -6.16 -14.96 -45.77
CA CYS A 340 -7.14 -14.56 -46.79
C CYS A 340 -6.85 -13.19 -47.45
N ASN A 341 -5.67 -12.59 -47.22
CA ASN A 341 -5.27 -11.28 -47.75
C ASN A 341 -6.26 -10.15 -47.41
N MET A 342 -6.88 -10.21 -46.23
CA MET A 342 -7.76 -9.16 -45.74
C MET A 342 -6.91 -7.94 -45.38
N LYS A 343 -7.17 -6.81 -46.03
CA LYS A 343 -6.40 -5.57 -45.83
C LYS A 343 -6.90 -4.74 -44.65
N ASN A 344 -8.18 -4.88 -44.31
CA ASN A 344 -8.82 -4.18 -43.22
C ASN A 344 -9.19 -5.21 -42.13
N SER A 345 -8.81 -4.95 -40.88
CA SER A 345 -9.08 -5.84 -39.74
C SER A 345 -10.59 -5.95 -39.44
N GLU A 346 -11.36 -4.88 -39.69
CA GLU A 346 -12.82 -4.84 -39.55
C GLU A 346 -13.54 -5.95 -40.31
N GLU A 347 -12.91 -6.55 -41.33
CA GLU A 347 -13.53 -7.61 -42.14
C GLU A 347 -13.46 -9.00 -41.48
N ALA A 348 -12.52 -9.23 -40.57
CA ALA A 348 -12.31 -10.50 -39.89
C ALA A 348 -12.92 -10.45 -38.49
N HIS A 349 -14.22 -10.74 -38.33
CA HIS A 349 -14.86 -10.72 -37.01
C HIS A 349 -14.46 -11.95 -36.16
N ILE A 350 -14.15 -11.72 -34.88
CA ILE A 350 -13.93 -12.79 -33.91
C ILE A 350 -15.30 -13.35 -33.51
N GLY A 351 -15.49 -14.66 -33.62
CA GLY A 351 -16.78 -15.33 -33.53
C GLY A 351 -17.49 -15.53 -34.87
N ASP A 352 -16.94 -15.04 -35.98
CA ASP A 352 -17.50 -15.31 -37.30
C ASP A 352 -17.31 -16.79 -37.68
N THR A 353 -18.23 -17.28 -38.50
CA THR A 353 -18.20 -18.63 -39.06
C THR A 353 -17.76 -18.54 -40.52
N ILE A 354 -16.71 -19.28 -40.85
CA ILE A 354 -16.22 -19.45 -42.21
C ILE A 354 -16.93 -20.65 -42.84
N ALA A 355 -17.49 -20.43 -44.03
CA ALA A 355 -18.17 -21.42 -44.84
C ALA A 355 -17.68 -21.37 -46.31
N TYR A 356 -18.05 -22.36 -47.13
CA TYR A 356 -17.80 -22.30 -48.57
C TYR A 356 -18.74 -21.30 -49.26
N VAL A 357 -18.23 -20.54 -50.24
CA VAL A 357 -19.02 -19.51 -50.96
C VAL A 357 -20.33 -20.05 -51.55
N ASP A 358 -20.32 -21.29 -52.03
CA ASP A 358 -21.43 -21.92 -52.76
C ASP A 358 -22.34 -22.79 -51.88
N LYS A 359 -22.10 -22.84 -50.56
CA LYS A 359 -22.88 -23.66 -49.61
C LYS A 359 -23.34 -22.81 -48.42
N SER A 360 -24.65 -22.60 -48.30
CA SER A 360 -25.22 -22.04 -47.08
C SER A 360 -25.08 -23.03 -45.91
N VAL A 361 -24.69 -22.51 -44.75
CA VAL A 361 -24.71 -23.18 -43.44
C VAL A 361 -25.25 -22.20 -42.42
N ASP A 362 -25.82 -22.72 -41.34
CA ASP A 362 -26.13 -21.93 -40.16
C ASP A 362 -24.83 -21.50 -39.46
N ALA A 363 -24.80 -20.27 -38.94
CA ALA A 363 -23.65 -19.75 -38.22
C ALA A 363 -23.51 -20.45 -36.86
N LEU A 364 -22.27 -20.65 -36.43
CA LEU A 364 -21.94 -21.11 -35.07
C LEU A 364 -22.31 -20.02 -34.04
N PRO A 365 -22.50 -20.37 -32.75
CA PRO A 365 -22.68 -19.39 -31.69
C PRO A 365 -21.48 -18.44 -31.59
N GLY A 366 -21.62 -17.23 -32.13
CA GLY A 366 -20.58 -16.20 -32.08
C GLY A 366 -20.45 -15.56 -30.70
N PHE A 367 -19.29 -14.96 -30.43
CA PHE A 367 -19.04 -14.27 -29.16
C PHE A 367 -19.81 -12.94 -29.08
N LYS A 368 -20.19 -12.55 -27.85
CA LYS A 368 -20.80 -11.23 -27.62
C LYS A 368 -19.75 -10.13 -27.88
N PRO A 369 -20.12 -9.00 -28.52
CA PRO A 369 -19.22 -7.87 -28.66
C PRO A 369 -18.95 -7.25 -27.28
N MET A 370 -17.68 -6.93 -27.00
CA MET A 370 -17.29 -6.35 -25.72
C MET A 370 -17.70 -4.88 -25.61
N LYS A 371 -18.07 -4.46 -24.39
CA LYS A 371 -18.21 -3.05 -24.02
C LYS A 371 -16.94 -2.60 -23.30
N ALA A 372 -16.43 -1.43 -23.63
CA ALA A 372 -15.42 -0.76 -22.80
C ALA A 372 -16.07 -0.26 -21.51
N MET A 373 -15.47 -0.61 -20.37
CA MET A 373 -15.94 -0.29 -19.02
C MET A 373 -15.12 0.83 -18.37
N VAL A 374 -13.87 1.01 -18.80
CA VAL A 374 -12.91 1.99 -18.25
C VAL A 374 -12.43 2.92 -19.36
N TYR A 375 -12.64 4.23 -19.21
CA TYR A 375 -12.24 5.23 -20.20
C TYR A 375 -11.19 6.19 -19.63
N ALA A 376 -10.17 6.52 -20.43
CA ALA A 376 -9.17 7.54 -20.13
C ALA A 376 -8.85 8.37 -21.38
N GLY A 377 -8.52 9.64 -21.18
CA GLY A 377 -7.91 10.45 -22.23
C GLY A 377 -6.41 10.15 -22.32
N VAL A 378 -5.90 9.99 -23.53
CA VAL A 378 -4.49 9.68 -23.84
C VAL A 378 -3.98 10.75 -24.80
N PHE A 379 -3.04 11.56 -24.32
CA PHE A 379 -2.49 12.71 -25.04
C PHE A 379 -0.97 12.50 -25.25
N PRO A 380 -0.38 12.96 -26.36
CA PRO A 380 1.07 12.88 -26.54
C PRO A 380 1.78 13.88 -25.62
N THR A 381 3.04 13.62 -25.25
CA THR A 381 3.84 14.57 -24.45
C THR A 381 4.12 15.87 -25.23
N ASP A 382 4.42 15.79 -26.54
CA ASP A 382 4.43 16.94 -27.45
C ASP A 382 3.20 16.90 -28.38
N SER A 383 2.48 18.01 -28.50
CA SER A 383 1.35 18.14 -29.44
C SER A 383 1.76 17.97 -30.91
N ALA A 384 3.04 18.10 -31.26
CA ALA A 384 3.57 17.78 -32.59
C ALA A 384 3.51 16.28 -32.92
N GLU A 385 3.52 15.40 -31.92
CA GLU A 385 3.56 13.93 -32.08
C GLU A 385 2.17 13.32 -32.24
N PHE A 386 1.10 14.12 -32.19
CA PHE A 386 -0.29 13.66 -32.29
C PHE A 386 -0.55 12.74 -33.50
N THR A 387 0.06 12.99 -34.66
CA THR A 387 -0.07 12.13 -35.84
C THR A 387 0.69 10.80 -35.73
N VAL A 388 1.77 10.75 -34.95
CA VAL A 388 2.52 9.52 -34.67
C VAL A 388 1.75 8.67 -33.67
N LEU A 389 1.24 9.29 -32.60
CA LEU A 389 0.34 8.65 -31.64
C LEU A 389 -0.93 8.12 -32.31
N GLU A 390 -1.50 8.87 -33.25
CA GLU A 390 -2.64 8.39 -34.05
C GLU A 390 -2.29 7.12 -34.85
N GLU A 391 -1.15 7.10 -35.53
CA GLU A 391 -0.73 5.91 -36.29
C GLU A 391 -0.40 4.72 -35.37
N ALA A 392 0.18 4.98 -34.19
CA ALA A 392 0.47 3.96 -33.18
C ALA A 392 -0.81 3.33 -32.60
N ILE A 393 -1.77 4.15 -32.14
CA ILE A 393 -3.07 3.69 -31.62
C ILE A 393 -3.81 2.89 -32.69
N ASN A 394 -3.97 3.44 -33.90
CA ASN A 394 -4.70 2.76 -34.98
C ASN A 394 -4.06 1.41 -35.36
N ARG A 395 -2.72 1.28 -35.32
CA ARG A 395 -2.02 0.01 -35.57
C ARG A 395 -2.15 -0.98 -34.42
N LEU A 396 -2.07 -0.52 -33.17
CA LEU A 396 -2.20 -1.35 -31.99
C LEU A 396 -3.62 -1.93 -31.87
N THR A 397 -4.65 -1.13 -32.18
CA THR A 397 -6.06 -1.57 -32.19
C THR A 397 -6.43 -2.52 -33.34
N LEU A 398 -5.58 -2.69 -34.38
CA LEU A 398 -5.78 -3.78 -35.34
C LEU A 398 -5.65 -5.16 -34.66
N ASN A 399 -4.77 -5.24 -33.66
CA ASN A 399 -4.46 -6.46 -32.91
C ASN A 399 -5.26 -6.56 -31.60
N ASP A 400 -5.64 -5.43 -30.99
CA ASP A 400 -6.54 -5.39 -29.82
C ASP A 400 -7.80 -4.55 -30.11
N ARG A 401 -8.87 -5.26 -30.51
CA ARG A 401 -10.17 -4.65 -30.81
C ARG A 401 -11.09 -4.52 -29.60
N SER A 402 -10.59 -4.81 -28.40
CA SER A 402 -11.32 -4.54 -27.17
C SER A 402 -11.15 -3.10 -26.67
N VAL A 403 -10.32 -2.31 -27.37
CA VAL A 403 -10.16 -0.86 -27.18
C VAL A 403 -11.05 -0.08 -28.14
N SER A 404 -11.90 0.80 -27.60
CA SER A 404 -12.63 1.82 -28.36
C SER A 404 -11.81 3.11 -28.48
N VAL A 405 -11.84 3.77 -29.64
CA VAL A 405 -11.02 4.95 -29.96
C VAL A 405 -11.91 6.10 -30.43
N GLU A 406 -11.87 7.22 -29.71
CA GLU A 406 -12.50 8.49 -30.09
C GLU A 406 -11.46 9.62 -30.06
N ARG A 407 -11.60 10.67 -30.90
CA ARG A 407 -10.68 11.83 -30.85
C ARG A 407 -11.14 12.82 -29.77
N GLU A 408 -10.23 13.25 -28.90
CA GLU A 408 -10.50 14.24 -27.85
C GLU A 408 -9.64 15.51 -28.03
N SER A 409 -10.19 16.67 -27.67
CA SER A 409 -9.44 17.94 -27.65
C SER A 409 -9.54 18.61 -26.28
N SER A 410 -8.41 18.75 -25.61
CA SER A 410 -8.27 19.38 -24.30
C SER A 410 -7.70 20.79 -24.43
N ALA A 411 -8.33 21.77 -23.80
CA ALA A 411 -7.81 23.14 -23.71
C ALA A 411 -6.47 23.25 -22.93
N ALA A 412 -6.05 22.16 -22.28
CA ALA A 412 -4.85 22.05 -21.46
C ALA A 412 -3.74 21.17 -22.06
N LEU A 413 -4.11 20.11 -22.78
CA LEU A 413 -3.18 19.09 -23.30
C LEU A 413 -3.11 19.06 -24.84
N GLY A 414 -3.97 19.81 -25.53
CA GLY A 414 -4.04 19.80 -26.99
C GLY A 414 -4.93 18.67 -27.53
N GLN A 415 -4.54 18.10 -28.67
CA GLN A 415 -5.26 16.99 -29.30
C GLN A 415 -4.77 15.65 -28.73
N GLY A 416 -5.70 14.71 -28.55
CA GLY A 416 -5.43 13.36 -28.06
C GLY A 416 -6.59 12.42 -28.39
N PHE A 417 -6.65 11.31 -27.67
CA PHE A 417 -7.63 10.24 -27.89
C PHE A 417 -8.32 9.86 -26.59
N ARG A 418 -9.65 9.78 -26.64
CA ARG A 418 -10.46 9.16 -25.61
C ARG A 418 -10.47 7.65 -25.89
N LEU A 419 -9.76 6.90 -25.06
CA LEU A 419 -9.65 5.45 -25.19
C LEU A 419 -10.50 4.75 -24.13
N GLY A 420 -11.26 3.74 -24.55
CA GLY A 420 -12.07 2.89 -23.67
C GLY A 420 -11.55 1.45 -23.68
N PHE A 421 -11.39 0.88 -22.49
CA PHE A 421 -10.75 -0.41 -22.22
C PHE A 421 -11.69 -1.33 -21.43
N LEU A 422 -11.36 -2.62 -21.39
CA LEU A 422 -12.05 -3.61 -20.55
C LEU A 422 -11.82 -3.39 -19.05
N GLY A 423 -10.65 -2.89 -18.65
CA GLY A 423 -10.27 -2.65 -17.26
C GLY A 423 -8.97 -1.85 -17.13
N THR A 424 -8.50 -1.66 -15.88
CA THR A 424 -7.32 -0.84 -15.57
C THR A 424 -6.00 -1.51 -15.90
N LEU A 425 -5.86 -2.83 -15.76
CA LEU A 425 -4.66 -3.56 -16.17
C LEU A 425 -4.54 -3.56 -17.69
N HIS A 426 -5.66 -3.73 -18.40
CA HIS A 426 -5.68 -3.61 -19.86
C HIS A 426 -5.24 -2.19 -20.29
N MET A 427 -5.78 -1.12 -19.69
CA MET A 427 -5.29 0.26 -19.95
C MET A 427 -3.77 0.41 -19.72
N ASP A 428 -3.24 -0.07 -18.59
CA ASP A 428 -1.81 0.02 -18.25
C ASP A 428 -0.91 -0.83 -19.18
N VAL A 429 -1.42 -1.94 -19.70
CA VAL A 429 -0.72 -2.78 -20.69
C VAL A 429 -0.74 -2.12 -22.06
N PHE A 430 -1.89 -1.62 -22.52
CA PHE A 430 -2.00 -0.90 -23.80
C PHE A 430 -1.11 0.34 -23.83
N ARG A 431 -1.10 1.11 -22.73
CA ARG A 431 -0.17 2.24 -22.54
C ARG A 431 1.29 1.79 -22.66
N GLN A 432 1.70 0.77 -21.92
CA GLN A 432 3.08 0.27 -21.98
C GLN A 432 3.43 -0.21 -23.41
N ARG A 433 2.48 -0.78 -24.16
CA ARG A 433 2.72 -1.20 -25.55
C ARG A 433 2.87 -0.03 -26.54
N LEU A 434 2.24 1.13 -26.30
CA LEU A 434 2.53 2.36 -27.07
C LEU A 434 3.96 2.86 -26.81
N GLU A 435 4.40 2.81 -25.55
CA GLU A 435 5.76 3.18 -25.15
C GLU A 435 6.80 2.17 -25.70
N ASP A 436 6.55 0.87 -25.59
CA ASP A 436 7.50 -0.21 -25.96
C ASP A 436 7.55 -0.57 -27.45
N GLU A 437 6.43 -0.53 -28.18
CA GLU A 437 6.37 -0.94 -29.61
C GLU A 437 6.43 0.23 -30.59
N TYR A 438 6.11 1.45 -30.14
CA TYR A 438 5.97 2.64 -30.98
C TYR A 438 6.74 3.88 -30.48
N ASP A 439 7.56 3.74 -29.43
CA ASP A 439 8.42 4.82 -28.88
C ASP A 439 7.61 6.12 -28.56
N SER A 440 6.35 5.96 -28.17
CA SER A 440 5.37 7.04 -28.06
C SER A 440 5.09 7.38 -26.59
N GLU A 441 5.73 8.44 -26.07
CA GLU A 441 5.46 8.92 -24.70
C GLU A 441 4.05 9.52 -24.58
N VAL A 442 3.24 8.97 -23.67
CA VAL A 442 1.83 9.36 -23.50
C VAL A 442 1.45 9.80 -22.08
N ILE A 443 0.66 10.86 -22.01
CA ILE A 443 0.00 11.36 -20.81
C ILE A 443 -1.41 10.79 -20.74
N VAL A 444 -1.63 9.85 -19.81
CA VAL A 444 -2.96 9.28 -19.53
C VAL A 444 -3.64 10.07 -18.41
N THR A 445 -4.93 10.41 -18.58
CA THR A 445 -5.73 11.07 -17.54
C THR A 445 -6.09 10.13 -16.40
N ALA A 446 -6.80 10.63 -15.39
CA ALA A 446 -7.53 9.74 -14.49
C ALA A 446 -8.49 8.84 -15.30
N PRO A 447 -8.50 7.51 -15.06
CA PRO A 447 -9.53 6.64 -15.62
C PRO A 447 -10.89 6.93 -14.99
N THR A 448 -11.94 6.62 -15.76
CA THR A 448 -13.34 6.97 -15.52
C THR A 448 -14.25 5.87 -16.07
N VAL A 449 -15.53 5.90 -15.73
CA VAL A 449 -16.53 4.91 -16.19
C VAL A 449 -17.62 5.60 -17.03
N PRO A 450 -18.34 4.90 -17.92
CA PRO A 450 -19.49 5.47 -18.61
C PRO A 450 -20.65 5.66 -17.63
N TYR A 451 -21.02 6.90 -17.34
CA TYR A 451 -22.18 7.22 -16.52
C TYR A 451 -23.42 7.38 -17.39
N LYS A 452 -24.57 6.92 -16.93
CA LYS A 452 -25.82 6.99 -17.66
C LYS A 452 -26.70 8.12 -17.11
N LEU A 453 -27.05 9.08 -17.94
CA LEU A 453 -28.02 10.12 -17.64
C LEU A 453 -29.40 9.67 -18.10
N VAL A 454 -30.40 9.88 -17.24
CA VAL A 454 -31.82 9.77 -17.59
C VAL A 454 -32.43 11.17 -17.51
N TYR A 455 -32.93 11.68 -18.63
CA TYR A 455 -33.60 12.98 -18.71
C TYR A 455 -35.12 12.84 -18.50
N ARG A 456 -35.77 13.92 -18.04
CA ARG A 456 -37.23 13.97 -17.78
C ARG A 456 -38.13 13.87 -19.02
N ASP A 457 -37.56 13.76 -20.21
CA ASP A 457 -38.26 13.44 -21.45
C ASP A 457 -38.15 11.94 -21.82
N GLY A 458 -37.49 11.14 -20.99
CA GLY A 458 -37.25 9.72 -21.22
C GLY A 458 -36.01 9.43 -22.08
N LYS A 459 -35.26 10.44 -22.53
CA LYS A 459 -33.99 10.21 -23.23
C LYS A 459 -32.96 9.64 -22.24
N GLU A 460 -32.25 8.61 -22.67
CA GLU A 460 -31.04 8.10 -22.00
C GLU A 460 -29.78 8.53 -22.77
N GLU A 461 -28.69 8.82 -22.07
CA GLU A 461 -27.42 9.26 -22.67
C GLU A 461 -26.23 8.78 -21.83
N TYR A 462 -25.23 8.17 -22.46
CA TYR A 462 -24.03 7.67 -21.78
C TYR A 462 -22.89 8.67 -21.94
N ILE A 463 -22.41 9.21 -20.83
CA ILE A 463 -21.28 10.14 -20.79
C ILE A 463 -20.09 9.46 -20.12
N SER A 464 -19.02 9.24 -20.88
CA SER A 464 -17.73 8.88 -20.31
C SER A 464 -16.95 10.12 -19.86
N ASN A 465 -17.00 11.23 -20.60
CA ASN A 465 -16.13 12.39 -20.39
C ASN A 465 -16.61 13.30 -19.24
N PRO A 466 -15.80 13.52 -18.18
CA PRO A 466 -16.13 14.48 -17.13
C PRO A 466 -16.38 15.91 -17.61
N ALA A 467 -15.79 16.33 -18.74
CA ALA A 467 -15.99 17.66 -19.31
C ALA A 467 -17.41 17.85 -19.87
N GLU A 468 -18.01 16.80 -20.43
CA GLU A 468 -19.35 16.80 -21.04
C GLU A 468 -20.48 16.61 -20.02
N PHE A 469 -20.16 16.06 -18.84
CA PHE A 469 -21.13 15.86 -17.77
C PHE A 469 -21.84 17.19 -17.41
N PRO A 470 -23.19 17.21 -17.32
CA PRO A 470 -23.95 18.45 -17.14
C PRO A 470 -23.70 19.08 -15.78
N ASP A 471 -23.54 20.40 -15.74
CA ASP A 471 -23.30 21.10 -14.48
C ASP A 471 -24.61 21.37 -13.73
N VAL A 472 -24.55 21.43 -12.39
CA VAL A 472 -25.74 21.53 -11.51
C VAL A 472 -26.55 22.82 -11.74
N THR A 473 -25.99 23.76 -12.51
CA THR A 473 -26.58 25.06 -12.86
C THR A 473 -27.13 25.15 -14.28
N ASP A 474 -26.92 24.14 -15.14
CA ASP A 474 -27.34 24.19 -16.54
C ASP A 474 -28.86 24.00 -16.69
N THR A 475 -29.56 25.13 -16.84
CA THR A 475 -31.03 25.19 -16.93
C THR A 475 -31.60 24.53 -18.19
N ARG A 476 -30.74 24.03 -19.09
CA ARG A 476 -31.10 23.26 -20.29
C ARG A 476 -31.26 21.77 -20.00
N PHE A 477 -30.49 21.21 -19.07
CA PHE A 477 -30.47 19.78 -18.81
C PHE A 477 -31.44 19.42 -17.69
N LYS A 478 -32.67 19.04 -18.05
CA LYS A 478 -33.63 18.39 -17.14
C LYS A 478 -33.21 16.93 -16.90
N VAL A 479 -32.02 16.70 -16.34
CA VAL A 479 -31.67 15.38 -15.79
C VAL A 479 -32.67 15.06 -14.67
N GLU A 480 -33.19 13.85 -14.69
CA GLU A 480 -34.03 13.31 -13.62
C GLU A 480 -33.16 12.58 -12.60
N ARG A 481 -32.34 11.65 -13.07
CA ARG A 481 -31.37 10.90 -12.27
C ARG A 481 -30.10 10.60 -13.07
N VAL A 482 -29.02 10.36 -12.34
CA VAL A 482 -27.74 9.87 -12.86
C VAL A 482 -27.57 8.46 -12.34
N GLU A 483 -27.20 7.53 -13.20
CA GLU A 483 -26.93 6.13 -12.88
C GLU A 483 -25.45 5.84 -13.12
N GLU A 484 -24.80 5.11 -12.20
CA GLU A 484 -23.41 4.68 -12.33
C GLU A 484 -23.31 3.15 -12.48
N PRO A 485 -22.31 2.64 -13.21
CA PRO A 485 -22.16 1.20 -13.41
C PRO A 485 -21.70 0.53 -12.10
N MET A 486 -22.43 -0.52 -11.73
CA MET A 486 -22.18 -1.36 -10.55
C MET A 486 -21.59 -2.70 -10.98
N VAL A 487 -20.82 -3.33 -10.09
CA VAL A 487 -20.25 -4.66 -10.29
C VAL A 487 -20.40 -5.53 -9.05
N ASN A 488 -20.59 -6.83 -9.27
CA ASN A 488 -20.58 -7.84 -8.20
C ASN A 488 -19.14 -8.29 -8.00
N ALA A 489 -18.47 -7.71 -7.01
CA ALA A 489 -17.13 -8.09 -6.61
C ALA A 489 -17.14 -9.34 -5.73
N THR A 490 -16.16 -10.21 -5.95
CA THR A 490 -15.86 -11.39 -5.13
C THR A 490 -14.44 -11.26 -4.59
N ILE A 491 -14.31 -11.19 -3.26
CA ILE A 491 -13.04 -11.15 -2.52
C ILE A 491 -12.83 -12.51 -1.86
N PHE A 492 -11.62 -13.05 -2.01
CA PHE A 492 -11.18 -14.28 -1.39
C PHE A 492 -10.01 -13.97 -0.46
N VAL A 493 -10.13 -14.26 0.84
CA VAL A 493 -9.20 -13.74 1.86
C VAL A 493 -9.04 -14.69 3.06
N PRO A 494 -7.85 -14.74 3.72
CA PRO A 494 -7.70 -15.40 5.02
C PRO A 494 -8.50 -14.73 6.14
N ASN A 495 -8.90 -15.51 7.14
CA ASN A 495 -9.81 -15.06 8.20
C ASN A 495 -9.31 -13.84 8.99
N ASP A 496 -8.00 -13.76 9.23
CA ASP A 496 -7.34 -12.63 9.92
C ASP A 496 -7.66 -11.25 9.30
N TYR A 497 -7.79 -11.15 7.98
CA TYR A 497 -7.95 -9.87 7.26
C TYR A 497 -9.41 -9.53 6.90
N ILE A 498 -10.39 -10.33 7.33
CA ILE A 498 -11.81 -10.11 6.99
C ILE A 498 -12.29 -8.73 7.45
N GLY A 499 -11.88 -8.29 8.64
CA GLY A 499 -12.20 -6.96 9.16
C GLY A 499 -11.69 -5.84 8.26
N ASP A 500 -10.42 -5.89 7.87
CA ASP A 500 -9.81 -4.91 6.96
C ASP A 500 -10.48 -4.92 5.57
N MET A 501 -10.91 -6.08 5.07
CA MET A 501 -11.66 -6.17 3.81
C MET A 501 -13.09 -5.59 3.91
N MET A 502 -13.77 -5.77 5.03
CA MET A 502 -15.10 -5.17 5.27
C MET A 502 -14.99 -3.64 5.36
N ASP A 503 -14.02 -3.13 6.12
CA ASP A 503 -13.73 -1.69 6.21
C ASP A 503 -13.34 -1.11 4.84
N LEU A 504 -12.55 -1.83 4.06
CA LEU A 504 -12.17 -1.46 2.69
C LEU A 504 -13.39 -1.38 1.76
N CYS A 505 -14.26 -2.38 1.75
CA CYS A 505 -15.47 -2.35 0.91
C CYS A 505 -16.38 -1.18 1.31
N SER A 506 -16.60 -0.99 2.61
CA SER A 506 -17.35 0.14 3.17
C SER A 506 -16.77 1.51 2.79
N LYS A 507 -15.43 1.67 2.85
CA LYS A 507 -14.68 2.84 2.41
C LYS A 507 -14.94 3.19 0.94
N TYR A 508 -15.16 2.20 0.10
CA TYR A 508 -15.45 2.32 -1.34
C TYR A 508 -16.94 2.10 -1.69
N ARG A 509 -17.86 2.37 -0.75
CA ARG A 509 -19.33 2.35 -0.96
C ARG A 509 -19.91 0.95 -1.29
N GLY A 510 -19.21 -0.12 -0.95
CA GLY A 510 -19.65 -1.49 -1.19
C GLY A 510 -20.82 -1.91 -0.29
N VAL A 511 -21.84 -2.53 -0.90
CA VAL A 511 -22.97 -3.17 -0.20
C VAL A 511 -22.71 -4.67 -0.15
N GLN A 512 -22.68 -5.25 1.06
CA GLN A 512 -22.42 -6.67 1.22
C GLN A 512 -23.61 -7.51 0.70
N LEU A 513 -23.31 -8.48 -0.16
CA LEU A 513 -24.29 -9.41 -0.75
C LEU A 513 -24.21 -10.80 -0.09
N GLU A 514 -23.01 -11.32 0.13
CA GLU A 514 -22.80 -12.68 0.61
C GLU A 514 -21.54 -12.79 1.49
N TYR A 515 -21.54 -13.79 2.37
CA TYR A 515 -20.44 -14.10 3.28
C TYR A 515 -20.41 -15.61 3.52
N LYS A 516 -19.29 -16.27 3.18
CA LYS A 516 -19.10 -17.71 3.38
C LYS A 516 -17.67 -18.00 3.83
N PHE A 517 -17.52 -18.76 4.92
CA PHE A 517 -16.26 -19.46 5.20
C PHE A 517 -16.14 -20.68 4.29
N LEU A 518 -14.91 -21.09 3.97
CA LEU A 518 -14.64 -22.32 3.21
C LEU A 518 -14.32 -23.48 4.16
N GLU A 519 -15.14 -24.53 4.12
CA GLU A 519 -15.00 -25.70 4.98
C GLU A 519 -13.62 -26.35 4.84
N GLY A 520 -13.00 -26.65 5.99
CA GLY A 520 -11.64 -27.19 6.07
C GLY A 520 -10.51 -26.16 5.93
N THR A 521 -10.79 -24.85 5.85
CA THR A 521 -9.74 -23.82 5.67
C THR A 521 -9.91 -22.59 6.56
N ASP A 522 -8.83 -21.84 6.74
CA ASP A 522 -8.82 -20.55 7.43
C ASP A 522 -9.12 -19.38 6.46
N ARG A 523 -10.09 -19.53 5.56
CA ARG A 523 -10.42 -18.54 4.52
C ARG A 523 -11.92 -18.31 4.35
N ALA A 524 -12.25 -17.12 3.84
CA ALA A 524 -13.60 -16.71 3.51
C ALA A 524 -13.71 -16.09 2.11
N ILE A 525 -14.92 -16.24 1.54
CA ILE A 525 -15.41 -15.56 0.35
C ILE A 525 -16.37 -14.46 0.80
N LEU A 526 -16.10 -13.23 0.39
CA LEU A 526 -16.93 -12.06 0.60
C LEU A 526 -17.46 -11.60 -0.76
N ARG A 527 -18.77 -11.39 -0.91
CA ARG A 527 -19.33 -10.80 -2.14
C ARG A 527 -19.98 -9.46 -1.84
N TYR A 528 -19.69 -8.47 -2.68
CA TYR A 528 -20.12 -7.08 -2.53
C TYR A 528 -20.60 -6.52 -3.86
N SER A 529 -21.70 -5.77 -3.85
CA SER A 529 -21.99 -4.84 -4.95
C SER A 529 -21.15 -3.58 -4.73
N LEU A 530 -20.34 -3.20 -5.71
CA LEU A 530 -19.44 -2.05 -5.65
C LEU A 530 -19.62 -1.18 -6.89
N PRO A 531 -19.55 0.17 -6.77
CA PRO A 531 -19.52 1.05 -7.93
C PRO A 531 -18.17 0.91 -8.66
N LEU A 532 -18.21 0.68 -9.97
CA LEU A 532 -16.99 0.49 -10.78
C LEU A 532 -16.09 1.74 -10.74
N SER A 533 -16.68 2.93 -10.60
CA SER A 533 -16.00 4.22 -10.46
C SER A 533 -15.02 4.27 -9.29
N GLU A 534 -15.25 3.48 -8.24
CA GLU A 534 -14.38 3.37 -7.08
C GLU A 534 -13.24 2.36 -7.35
N ILE A 535 -13.59 1.17 -7.86
CA ILE A 535 -12.67 0.06 -8.15
C ILE A 535 -11.55 0.48 -9.12
N VAL A 536 -11.92 1.27 -10.14
CA VAL A 536 -11.06 1.76 -11.22
C VAL A 536 -10.00 2.79 -10.76
N THR A 537 -9.97 3.13 -9.46
CA THR A 537 -9.01 4.10 -8.90
C THR A 537 -7.95 3.45 -8.00
N ASP A 538 -8.01 3.65 -6.68
CA ASP A 538 -7.00 3.22 -5.72
C ASP A 538 -7.31 1.82 -5.11
N PHE A 539 -8.50 1.25 -5.38
CA PHE A 539 -9.05 0.05 -4.71
C PHE A 539 -8.11 -1.16 -4.73
N PHE A 540 -7.58 -1.55 -5.91
CA PHE A 540 -6.68 -2.70 -6.02
C PHE A 540 -5.37 -2.52 -5.23
N SER A 541 -4.88 -1.28 -5.10
CA SER A 541 -3.69 -0.96 -4.30
C SER A 541 -4.00 -1.03 -2.80
N ASP A 542 -5.17 -0.53 -2.39
CA ASP A 542 -5.62 -0.61 -1.00
C ASP A 542 -5.91 -2.05 -0.58
N LEU A 543 -6.55 -2.86 -1.44
CA LEU A 543 -6.82 -4.29 -1.19
C LEU A 543 -5.54 -5.06 -0.92
N LYS A 544 -4.56 -4.97 -1.83
CA LYS A 544 -3.25 -5.61 -1.64
C LYS A 544 -2.51 -5.08 -0.42
N SER A 545 -2.66 -3.80 -0.06
CA SER A 545 -2.02 -3.23 1.13
C SER A 545 -2.70 -3.67 2.44
N ALA A 546 -4.02 -3.81 2.46
CA ALA A 546 -4.79 -4.20 3.63
C ALA A 546 -4.69 -5.70 3.91
N SER A 547 -4.68 -6.53 2.87
CA SER A 547 -4.54 -7.99 2.98
C SER A 547 -3.09 -8.48 3.07
N SER A 548 -2.09 -7.59 3.13
CA SER A 548 -0.67 -7.92 2.92
C SER A 548 -0.37 -8.75 1.64
N GLY A 549 -1.20 -8.59 0.60
CA GLY A 549 -1.14 -9.37 -0.65
C GLY A 549 -1.90 -10.69 -0.66
N PHE A 550 -2.44 -11.17 0.47
CA PHE A 550 -3.13 -12.47 0.57
C PHE A 550 -4.59 -12.48 0.07
N ALA A 551 -5.20 -11.33 -0.23
CA ALA A 551 -6.54 -11.28 -0.82
C ALA A 551 -6.46 -11.26 -2.35
N SER A 552 -7.24 -12.12 -2.99
CA SER A 552 -7.54 -12.03 -4.42
C SER A 552 -8.94 -11.45 -4.64
N PHE A 553 -9.12 -10.78 -5.79
CA PHE A 553 -10.31 -10.01 -6.14
C PHE A 553 -10.70 -10.30 -7.59
N ASP A 554 -12.00 -10.45 -7.81
CA ASP A 554 -12.64 -10.66 -9.11
C ASP A 554 -13.97 -9.87 -9.16
N TYR A 555 -14.52 -9.56 -10.34
CA TYR A 555 -15.78 -8.80 -10.44
C TYR A 555 -16.55 -8.99 -11.76
N GLU A 556 -17.89 -8.95 -11.68
CA GLU A 556 -18.83 -9.14 -12.80
C GLU A 556 -19.73 -7.89 -13.03
N GLU A 557 -20.18 -7.62 -14.28
CA GLU A 557 -21.12 -6.50 -14.58
C GLU A 557 -22.47 -6.70 -13.84
N ALA A 558 -22.84 -5.78 -12.95
CA ALA A 558 -24.09 -5.81 -12.19
C ALA A 558 -25.12 -4.75 -12.66
N GLY A 559 -24.90 -4.14 -13.83
CA GLY A 559 -25.79 -3.14 -14.41
C GLY A 559 -25.52 -1.72 -13.92
N TYR A 560 -26.57 -0.92 -13.77
CA TYR A 560 -26.52 0.51 -13.46
C TYR A 560 -27.45 0.85 -12.30
N GLU A 561 -26.97 1.65 -11.33
CA GLU A 561 -27.74 2.07 -10.15
C GLU A 561 -27.74 3.60 -9.99
N ALA A 562 -28.86 4.18 -9.53
CA ALA A 562 -29.04 5.63 -9.40
C ALA A 562 -28.21 6.21 -8.23
N SER A 563 -27.39 7.24 -8.52
CA SER A 563 -26.37 7.75 -7.60
C SER A 563 -26.28 9.28 -7.55
N ASN A 564 -25.87 9.82 -6.39
CA ASN A 564 -25.82 11.26 -6.11
C ASN A 564 -24.48 11.88 -6.56
N LEU A 565 -24.19 11.74 -7.85
CA LEU A 565 -22.95 12.24 -8.47
C LEU A 565 -23.01 13.75 -8.78
N VAL A 566 -21.84 14.39 -8.79
CA VAL A 566 -21.65 15.78 -9.23
C VAL A 566 -20.32 15.94 -9.97
N LYS A 567 -20.30 16.91 -10.88
CA LYS A 567 -19.09 17.44 -11.49
C LYS A 567 -18.32 18.31 -10.48
N LEU A 568 -17.03 18.01 -10.30
CA LEU A 568 -16.07 18.79 -9.54
C LEU A 568 -15.11 19.46 -10.53
N ASN A 569 -15.34 20.74 -10.79
CA ASN A 569 -14.51 21.56 -11.67
C ASN A 569 -13.34 22.14 -10.88
N ILE A 570 -12.12 21.96 -11.36
CA ILE A 570 -10.96 22.72 -10.91
C ILE A 570 -10.91 24.04 -11.68
N LEU A 571 -10.87 25.17 -10.95
CA LEU A 571 -10.82 26.52 -11.52
C LEU A 571 -9.51 27.24 -11.18
N LEU A 572 -8.89 27.89 -12.16
CA LEU A 572 -7.73 28.76 -11.98
C LEU A 572 -8.11 30.20 -12.35
N ASN A 573 -7.97 31.12 -11.39
CA ASN A 573 -8.51 32.49 -11.50
C ASN A 573 -9.98 32.53 -11.99
N ALA A 574 -10.79 31.56 -11.54
CA ALA A 574 -12.20 31.33 -11.90
C ALA A 574 -12.48 30.87 -13.35
N LYS A 575 -11.48 30.42 -14.11
CA LYS A 575 -11.69 29.64 -15.35
C LYS A 575 -11.55 28.14 -15.11
N PRO A 576 -12.43 27.29 -15.65
CA PRO A 576 -12.29 25.83 -15.52
C PRO A 576 -11.05 25.30 -16.25
N VAL A 577 -10.63 24.10 -15.85
CA VAL A 577 -9.56 23.32 -16.48
C VAL A 577 -10.10 21.92 -16.74
N ASP A 578 -10.52 21.68 -17.99
CA ASP A 578 -11.37 20.54 -18.34
C ASP A 578 -10.68 19.18 -18.11
N ALA A 579 -9.37 19.11 -18.39
CA ALA A 579 -8.52 17.94 -18.10
C ALA A 579 -8.34 17.62 -16.59
N LEU A 580 -8.88 18.45 -15.70
CA LEU A 580 -8.92 18.22 -14.25
C LEU A 580 -10.37 18.17 -13.71
N ALA A 581 -11.37 18.14 -14.58
CA ALA A 581 -12.76 17.89 -14.18
C ALA A 581 -12.90 16.43 -13.71
N MET A 582 -13.62 16.23 -12.61
CA MET A 582 -13.90 14.89 -12.08
C MET A 582 -15.39 14.72 -11.81
N ILE A 583 -15.93 13.55 -12.11
CA ILE A 583 -17.24 13.12 -11.61
C ILE A 583 -16.99 12.45 -10.26
N VAL A 584 -17.67 12.91 -9.21
CA VAL A 584 -17.52 12.42 -7.83
C VAL A 584 -18.86 12.33 -7.12
N HIS A 585 -19.03 11.39 -6.22
CA HIS A 585 -20.17 11.35 -5.31
C HIS A 585 -20.19 12.61 -4.42
N ARG A 586 -21.35 13.31 -4.40
CA ARG A 586 -21.53 14.67 -3.85
C ARG A 586 -20.87 14.92 -2.48
N PRO A 587 -20.95 14.01 -1.49
CA PRO A 587 -20.41 14.27 -0.16
C PRO A 587 -18.87 14.35 -0.10
N ALA A 588 -18.15 13.66 -0.99
CA ALA A 588 -16.68 13.61 -0.98
C ALA A 588 -16.03 14.79 -1.70
N ALA A 589 -16.77 15.49 -2.57
CA ALA A 589 -16.28 16.63 -3.36
C ALA A 589 -15.48 17.70 -2.56
N PRO A 590 -15.84 18.07 -1.31
CA PRO A 590 -15.06 19.03 -0.52
C PRO A 590 -13.72 18.47 -0.01
N ALA A 591 -13.63 17.16 0.24
CA ALA A 591 -12.38 16.51 0.67
C ALA A 591 -11.42 16.36 -0.52
N ILE A 592 -11.92 15.80 -1.62
CA ILE A 592 -11.19 15.64 -2.89
C ILE A 592 -10.70 17.01 -3.39
N GLY A 593 -11.59 18.03 -3.40
CA GLY A 593 -11.24 19.38 -3.82
C GLY A 593 -10.12 20.03 -2.98
N ARG A 594 -10.01 19.72 -1.67
CA ARG A 594 -8.89 20.19 -0.83
C ARG A 594 -7.56 19.55 -1.23
N VAL A 595 -7.54 18.24 -1.47
CA VAL A 595 -6.33 17.52 -1.90
C VAL A 595 -5.81 18.08 -3.23
N TRP A 596 -6.67 18.23 -4.23
CA TRP A 596 -6.28 18.79 -5.53
C TRP A 596 -5.81 20.24 -5.44
N THR A 597 -6.57 21.12 -4.77
CA THR A 597 -6.19 22.54 -4.62
C THR A 597 -4.87 22.73 -3.87
N LYS A 598 -4.54 21.86 -2.89
CA LYS A 598 -3.23 21.84 -2.23
C LYS A 598 -2.11 21.36 -3.16
N LYS A 599 -2.29 20.22 -3.86
CA LYS A 599 -1.25 19.69 -4.77
C LYS A 599 -0.94 20.68 -5.90
N LEU A 600 -1.96 21.30 -6.50
CA LEU A 600 -1.80 22.33 -7.52
C LEU A 600 -0.99 23.54 -7.02
N LYS A 601 -1.15 23.94 -5.75
CA LYS A 601 -0.37 25.03 -5.12
C LYS A 601 1.10 24.66 -4.90
N GLU A 602 1.41 23.37 -4.78
CA GLU A 602 2.77 22.85 -4.58
C GLU A 602 3.52 22.70 -5.91
N VAL A 603 2.83 22.30 -6.98
CA VAL A 603 3.43 22.10 -8.32
C VAL A 603 3.44 23.36 -9.19
N LEU A 604 2.41 24.22 -9.13
CA LEU A 604 2.32 25.38 -10.03
C LEU A 604 3.39 26.46 -9.71
N PRO A 605 4.14 26.95 -10.72
CA PRO A 605 5.15 27.98 -10.49
C PRO A 605 4.52 29.32 -10.08
N ARG A 606 5.14 30.01 -9.13
CA ARG A 606 4.68 31.34 -8.67
C ARG A 606 4.71 32.35 -9.81
N GLN A 607 3.68 33.19 -9.86
CA GLN A 607 3.54 34.24 -10.88
C GLN A 607 3.84 35.63 -10.33
N LEU A 608 4.00 36.63 -11.20
CA LEU A 608 4.16 38.04 -10.79
C LEU A 608 2.91 38.61 -10.09
N PHE A 609 1.76 38.00 -10.33
CA PHE A 609 0.48 38.25 -9.67
C PHE A 609 0.06 37.05 -8.83
N GLU A 610 -1.01 37.22 -8.04
CA GLU A 610 -1.55 36.18 -7.15
C GLU A 610 -2.49 35.26 -7.93
N LEU A 611 -2.24 33.95 -7.91
CA LEU A 611 -3.09 32.95 -8.57
C LEU A 611 -3.99 32.29 -7.53
N SER A 612 -5.31 32.39 -7.71
CA SER A 612 -6.28 31.63 -6.89
C SER A 612 -6.65 30.32 -7.57
N ILE A 613 -6.45 29.22 -6.84
CA ILE A 613 -6.71 27.85 -7.25
C ILE A 613 -7.98 27.41 -6.51
N GLN A 614 -8.99 26.91 -7.21
CA GLN A 614 -10.30 26.63 -6.62
C GLN A 614 -10.79 25.26 -7.10
N ALA A 615 -11.59 24.59 -6.27
CA ALA A 615 -12.42 23.47 -6.68
C ALA A 615 -13.88 23.86 -6.44
N ALA A 616 -14.75 23.61 -7.40
CA ALA A 616 -16.15 24.04 -7.38
C ALA A 616 -17.09 22.96 -7.94
N VAL A 617 -18.33 22.96 -7.44
CA VAL A 617 -19.43 22.14 -7.94
C VAL A 617 -20.50 23.11 -8.45
N GLY A 618 -20.66 23.20 -9.78
CA GLY A 618 -21.26 24.37 -10.43
C GLY A 618 -20.66 25.68 -9.90
N ASN A 619 -21.53 26.65 -9.61
CA ASN A 619 -21.13 27.94 -9.04
C ASN A 619 -20.61 27.89 -7.58
N LYS A 620 -20.67 26.75 -6.88
CA LYS A 620 -20.31 26.65 -5.45
C LYS A 620 -18.86 26.18 -5.27
N VAL A 621 -17.97 27.10 -4.89
CA VAL A 621 -16.60 26.79 -4.49
C VAL A 621 -16.59 25.93 -3.22
N VAL A 622 -16.02 24.72 -3.30
CA VAL A 622 -15.90 23.76 -2.18
C VAL A 622 -14.51 23.76 -1.54
N SER A 623 -13.47 24.14 -2.30
CA SER A 623 -12.13 24.42 -1.77
C SER A 623 -11.50 25.60 -2.50
N ARG A 624 -10.62 26.33 -1.80
CA ARG A 624 -9.82 27.41 -2.37
C ARG A 624 -8.45 27.45 -1.74
N GLU A 625 -7.44 27.43 -2.59
CA GLU A 625 -6.07 27.75 -2.26
C GLU A 625 -5.60 28.99 -3.02
N THR A 626 -4.47 29.56 -2.61
CA THR A 626 -3.91 30.76 -3.25
C THR A 626 -2.39 30.75 -3.24
N LEU A 627 -1.81 30.87 -4.44
CA LEU A 627 -0.38 30.88 -4.70
C LEU A 627 0.13 32.33 -4.68
N SER A 628 1.14 32.57 -3.84
CA SER A 628 1.60 33.91 -3.53
C SER A 628 2.43 34.55 -4.65
N ALA A 629 2.09 35.80 -4.96
CA ALA A 629 2.70 36.57 -6.03
C ALA A 629 4.18 36.90 -5.76
N MET A 630 5.09 36.53 -6.66
CA MET A 630 6.50 36.97 -6.63
C MET A 630 6.60 38.47 -6.41
N ARG A 631 7.45 38.93 -5.49
CA ARG A 631 7.67 40.36 -5.23
C ARG A 631 9.15 40.71 -5.37
N LYS A 632 9.45 41.72 -6.20
CA LYS A 632 10.70 42.47 -6.07
C LYS A 632 10.60 43.31 -4.80
N ASP A 633 11.69 43.39 -4.03
CA ASP A 633 11.79 44.42 -2.99
C ASP A 633 11.88 45.79 -3.65
N VAL A 634 10.83 46.60 -3.47
CA VAL A 634 10.73 47.99 -3.97
C VAL A 634 11.08 49.02 -2.89
N THR A 635 11.56 48.55 -1.74
CA THR A 635 12.05 49.33 -0.61
C THR A 635 13.55 49.18 -0.36
N ALA A 636 14.20 48.17 -0.94
CA ALA A 636 15.65 48.06 -1.03
C ALA A 636 16.26 49.35 -1.63
N GLY A 637 17.26 49.92 -0.93
CA GLY A 637 17.85 51.22 -1.26
C GLY A 637 17.19 52.44 -0.62
N LEU A 638 16.01 52.32 0.00
CA LEU A 638 15.33 53.43 0.70
C LEU A 638 15.81 53.59 2.15
N TYR A 639 17.08 53.96 2.31
CA TYR A 639 17.72 54.28 3.58
C TYR A 639 17.18 55.61 4.16
N GLY A 640 16.07 55.55 4.89
CA GLY A 640 15.49 56.71 5.57
C GLY A 640 14.09 56.50 6.16
N GLY A 641 13.68 57.44 7.01
CA GLY A 641 12.40 57.42 7.74
C GLY A 641 11.16 57.83 6.93
N HIS A 642 11.31 58.26 5.68
CA HIS A 642 10.21 58.77 4.86
C HIS A 642 9.21 57.68 4.43
N TYR A 643 8.22 57.44 5.30
CA TYR A 643 7.09 56.52 5.12
C TYR A 643 6.39 56.69 3.76
N GLU A 644 6.11 57.93 3.36
CA GLU A 644 5.42 58.27 2.09
C GLU A 644 6.12 57.70 0.85
N ARG A 645 7.46 57.77 0.79
CA ARG A 645 8.23 57.24 -0.35
C ARG A 645 8.06 55.72 -0.42
N LYS A 646 8.18 55.03 0.72
CA LYS A 646 7.95 53.57 0.83
C LYS A 646 6.53 53.21 0.40
N MET A 647 5.51 53.95 0.86
CA MET A 647 4.12 53.77 0.45
C MET A 647 3.88 54.02 -1.05
N LYS A 648 4.51 55.04 -1.65
CA LYS A 648 4.41 55.31 -3.10
C LYS A 648 4.93 54.14 -3.94
N HIS A 649 6.06 53.54 -3.56
CA HIS A 649 6.62 52.36 -4.23
C HIS A 649 5.76 51.10 -4.02
N LEU A 650 5.25 50.87 -2.80
CA LEU A 650 4.35 49.75 -2.49
C LEU A 650 3.01 49.86 -3.23
N ASN A 651 2.40 51.05 -3.29
CA ASN A 651 1.16 51.28 -4.04
C ASN A 651 1.36 51.05 -5.54
N LYS A 652 2.43 51.58 -6.14
CA LYS A 652 2.77 51.32 -7.55
C LYS A 652 2.97 49.82 -7.84
N GLN A 653 3.57 49.06 -6.91
CA GLN A 653 3.66 47.60 -7.05
C GLN A 653 2.28 46.93 -6.92
N LYS A 654 1.43 47.34 -5.98
CA LYS A 654 0.09 46.80 -5.75
C LYS A 654 -0.82 47.02 -6.97
N GLU A 655 -0.78 48.21 -7.57
CA GLU A 655 -1.50 48.54 -8.81
C GLU A 655 -0.96 47.75 -10.00
N GLY A 656 0.37 47.67 -10.16
CA GLY A 656 1.01 46.84 -11.19
C GLY A 656 0.56 45.39 -11.13
N LYS A 657 0.55 44.79 -9.94
CA LYS A 657 0.03 43.42 -9.73
C LYS A 657 -1.48 43.30 -10.00
N LYS A 658 -2.28 44.29 -9.62
CA LYS A 658 -3.73 44.32 -9.91
C LYS A 658 -4.01 44.45 -11.41
N ARG A 659 -3.17 45.18 -12.16
CA ARG A 659 -3.22 45.26 -13.64
C ARG A 659 -2.79 43.93 -14.27
N LEU A 660 -1.69 43.33 -13.83
CA LEU A 660 -1.24 42.02 -14.31
C LEU A 660 -2.30 40.93 -14.09
N LYS A 661 -2.92 40.86 -12.90
CA LYS A 661 -4.01 39.90 -12.60
C LYS A 661 -5.27 40.09 -13.47
N LYS A 662 -5.47 41.27 -14.07
CA LYS A 662 -6.54 41.53 -15.05
C LYS A 662 -6.16 41.23 -16.50
N LEU A 663 -4.86 41.27 -16.84
CA LEU A 663 -4.37 41.09 -18.21
C LEU A 663 -3.93 39.65 -18.50
N ALA A 664 -3.41 38.92 -17.51
CA ALA A 664 -3.07 37.50 -17.59
C ALA A 664 -4.34 36.62 -17.52
N GLY A 665 -5.23 36.81 -18.51
CA GLY A 665 -6.59 36.27 -18.51
C GLY A 665 -6.65 34.76 -18.75
N ASN A 666 -5.72 34.20 -19.53
CA ASN A 666 -5.35 32.80 -19.45
C ASN A 666 -4.00 32.71 -18.71
N ILE A 667 -3.78 31.58 -18.04
CA ILE A 667 -2.47 31.20 -17.52
C ILE A 667 -2.12 29.89 -18.18
N ASP A 668 -1.18 29.95 -19.10
CA ASP A 668 -0.66 28.75 -19.75
C ASP A 668 0.12 27.98 -18.69
N ILE A 669 -0.44 26.86 -18.25
CA ILE A 669 0.21 25.97 -17.29
C ILE A 669 1.29 25.20 -18.06
N PRO A 670 2.53 25.12 -17.57
CA PRO A 670 3.53 24.25 -18.19
C PRO A 670 3.03 22.81 -18.27
N GLN A 671 3.14 22.16 -19.43
CA GLN A 671 2.76 20.74 -19.58
C GLN A 671 3.47 19.85 -18.54
N SER A 672 4.72 20.18 -18.17
CA SER A 672 5.45 19.51 -17.08
C SER A 672 4.80 19.64 -15.69
N ALA A 673 4.09 20.75 -15.42
CA ALA A 673 3.32 20.93 -14.19
C ALA A 673 2.00 20.16 -14.23
N PHE A 674 1.34 20.09 -15.40
CA PHE A 674 0.20 19.17 -15.60
C PHE A 674 0.62 17.71 -15.43
N PHE A 675 1.72 17.30 -16.06
CA PHE A 675 2.28 15.96 -15.96
C PHE A 675 2.53 15.56 -14.51
N GLN A 676 3.26 16.36 -13.73
CA GLN A 676 3.48 16.09 -12.30
C GLN A 676 2.17 16.07 -11.47
N VAL A 677 1.16 16.83 -11.88
CA VAL A 677 -0.17 16.84 -11.25
C VAL A 677 -0.96 15.55 -11.55
N LEU A 678 -0.88 15.02 -12.77
CA LEU A 678 -1.53 13.78 -13.18
C LEU A 678 -0.76 12.51 -12.75
N SER A 679 0.55 12.43 -12.99
CA SER A 679 1.37 11.23 -12.76
C SER A 679 1.58 10.92 -11.27
N ALA A 680 1.92 11.92 -10.45
CA ALA A 680 2.09 11.72 -9.01
C ALA A 680 0.75 11.75 -8.24
N ARG A 681 -0.32 11.13 -8.78
CA ARG A 681 -1.68 11.15 -8.21
C ARG A 681 -1.67 10.67 -6.76
N PRO A 682 -2.24 11.42 -5.78
CA PRO A 682 -2.34 10.94 -4.40
C PRO A 682 -3.16 9.65 -4.31
N ARG A 683 -2.62 8.61 -3.67
CA ARG A 683 -3.29 7.31 -3.40
C ARG A 683 -4.34 7.46 -2.29
N SER A 684 -5.40 8.22 -2.53
CA SER A 684 -6.41 8.58 -1.51
C SER A 684 -7.67 9.22 -2.11
N PHE A 685 -8.21 8.65 -3.19
CA PHE A 685 -9.49 9.08 -3.76
C PHE A 685 -10.61 8.07 -3.50
N THR A 686 -11.10 8.03 -2.26
CA THR A 686 -12.28 7.22 -1.88
C THR A 686 -13.51 8.11 -1.77
N THR A 687 -14.55 7.86 -2.56
CA THR A 687 -15.65 8.82 -2.77
C THR A 687 -16.79 8.69 -1.74
N SER A 688 -16.51 8.09 -0.60
CA SER A 688 -17.43 7.97 0.52
C SER A 688 -17.51 9.25 1.36
N ALA A 689 -18.75 9.66 1.67
CA ALA A 689 -19.06 9.99 3.05
C ALA A 689 -20.05 8.95 3.56
N ARG A 690 -19.96 8.62 4.85
CA ARG A 690 -20.91 7.74 5.54
C ARG A 690 -22.29 8.40 5.55
N PHE A 691 -23.26 7.81 4.86
CA PHE A 691 -24.69 8.06 5.07
C PHE A 691 -25.47 6.77 4.85
N HIS A 692 -26.47 6.52 5.70
CA HIS A 692 -27.30 5.32 5.64
C HIS A 692 -28.16 5.31 4.38
N VAL A 693 -28.31 4.12 3.77
CA VAL A 693 -29.42 3.84 2.85
C VAL A 693 -30.61 3.39 3.68
N GLN A 694 -31.64 4.23 3.80
CA GLN A 694 -33.01 3.77 4.06
C GLN A 694 -33.72 3.71 2.72
N ALA A 695 -34.01 2.50 2.24
CA ALA A 695 -34.77 2.29 1.02
C ALA A 695 -36.27 2.54 1.26
N HIS A 696 -36.90 3.37 0.43
CA HIS A 696 -38.35 3.42 0.27
C HIS A 696 -38.74 4.00 -1.10
N HIS A 697 -39.14 3.10 -2.00
CA HIS A 697 -40.27 3.33 -2.91
C HIS A 697 -41.58 2.98 -2.14
N ASP A 698 -42.79 3.42 -2.51
CA ASP A 698 -43.18 4.03 -3.79
C ASP A 698 -44.43 4.97 -3.73
N TRP A 699 -44.60 5.75 -4.82
CA TRP A 699 -45.79 6.30 -5.52
C TRP A 699 -47.04 6.99 -4.88
N LEU A 700 -47.20 8.29 -5.29
CA LEU A 700 -48.37 8.99 -5.90
C LEU A 700 -49.65 9.47 -5.15
N THR A 701 -50.15 10.65 -5.61
CA THR A 701 -51.43 11.37 -5.32
C THR A 701 -51.55 12.06 -3.93
N THR A 702 -52.17 13.24 -3.70
CA THR A 702 -52.86 14.25 -4.55
C THR A 702 -52.71 15.69 -3.96
N GLU A 703 -52.68 16.73 -4.80
CA GLU A 703 -53.05 18.16 -4.60
C GLU A 703 -52.60 19.05 -3.39
N LEU A 704 -52.38 20.34 -3.70
CA LEU A 704 -52.20 21.49 -2.78
C LEU A 704 -53.52 22.28 -2.67
N PRO A 705 -53.87 22.90 -1.51
CA PRO A 705 -53.64 24.36 -1.36
C PRO A 705 -53.34 24.79 0.12
N PRO A 706 -53.68 26.01 0.62
CA PRO A 706 -52.74 27.13 0.69
C PRO A 706 -52.46 27.66 2.12
N SER A 707 -51.55 28.64 2.24
CA SER A 707 -51.06 29.20 3.51
C SER A 707 -51.82 30.45 4.03
N PRO A 708 -52.16 30.47 5.33
CA PRO A 708 -52.08 31.67 6.19
C PRO A 708 -51.71 31.31 7.66
N PRO A 709 -51.86 32.20 8.67
CA PRO A 709 -51.29 33.54 8.88
C PRO A 709 -50.37 33.60 10.16
N PRO A 710 -49.73 34.74 10.52
CA PRO A 710 -48.78 34.79 11.65
C PRO A 710 -49.38 34.90 13.07
N LEU A 711 -48.56 34.53 14.07
CA LEU A 711 -48.85 34.37 15.51
C LEU A 711 -49.15 35.66 16.30
N PRO A 712 -49.96 35.55 17.39
CA PRO A 712 -49.75 36.41 18.56
C PRO A 712 -49.85 35.74 19.97
N LYS A 713 -48.87 36.08 20.83
CA LYS A 713 -48.96 36.37 22.29
C LYS A 713 -49.33 35.27 23.33
N ARG A 714 -48.26 34.61 23.84
CA ARG A 714 -47.88 34.28 25.25
C ARG A 714 -48.88 34.42 26.45
N ARG A 715 -48.76 33.41 27.35
CA ARG A 715 -48.86 33.39 28.85
C ARG A 715 -50.24 33.27 29.55
N ALA A 716 -50.43 32.14 30.25
CA ALA A 716 -50.62 32.09 31.72
C ALA A 716 -50.21 30.70 32.29
N ALA A 717 -50.20 30.56 33.62
CA ALA A 717 -49.50 29.57 34.44
C ALA A 717 -50.00 28.10 34.48
N ALA A 718 -49.20 27.25 35.14
CA ALA A 718 -49.58 26.05 35.88
C ALA A 718 -50.26 24.87 35.12
N GLY A 719 -49.49 24.21 34.26
CA GLY A 719 -49.78 22.86 33.76
C GLY A 719 -48.52 21.98 33.77
N SER A 720 -48.67 20.66 33.89
CA SER A 720 -47.55 19.72 33.93
C SER A 720 -46.93 19.51 32.54
N ASN A 721 -45.98 20.35 32.17
CA ASN A 721 -45.15 20.17 30.96
C ASN A 721 -44.26 18.92 31.08
N ARG A 722 -44.86 17.75 30.84
CA ARG A 722 -44.15 16.63 30.22
C ARG A 722 -43.72 17.12 28.84
N TYR A 723 -42.45 17.49 28.69
CA TYR A 723 -41.85 17.57 27.36
C TYR A 723 -42.08 16.22 26.68
N SER A 724 -42.71 16.23 25.51
CA SER A 724 -42.91 15.02 24.72
C SER A 724 -41.53 14.47 24.34
N LEU A 725 -41.12 13.39 25.00
CA LEU A 725 -39.83 12.75 24.77
C LEU A 725 -39.72 12.35 23.29
N PRO A 726 -38.56 12.56 22.63
CA PRO A 726 -38.41 12.21 21.23
C PRO A 726 -38.57 10.71 21.04
N HIS A 727 -39.64 10.30 20.37
CA HIS A 727 -40.00 8.89 20.22
C HIS A 727 -39.12 8.21 19.16
N ILE A 728 -37.93 7.76 19.55
CA ILE A 728 -36.99 7.04 18.67
C ILE A 728 -37.62 5.71 18.25
N SER A 729 -37.60 5.40 16.95
CA SER A 729 -38.14 4.13 16.43
C SER A 729 -37.25 2.92 16.82
N PRO A 730 -37.79 1.69 16.87
CA PRO A 730 -37.00 0.50 17.21
C PRO A 730 -35.77 0.30 16.30
N GLN A 731 -35.90 0.58 15.00
CA GLN A 731 -34.80 0.49 14.04
C GLN A 731 -33.72 1.54 14.31
N GLN A 732 -34.07 2.81 14.50
CA GLN A 732 -33.11 3.88 14.86
C GLN A 732 -32.44 3.59 16.21
N ARG A 733 -33.19 3.07 17.19
CA ARG A 733 -32.64 2.64 18.48
C ARG A 733 -31.65 1.48 18.31
N SER A 734 -31.94 0.51 17.45
CA SER A 734 -31.02 -0.59 17.14
C SER A 734 -29.77 -0.11 16.40
N SER A 735 -29.90 0.84 15.47
CA SER A 735 -28.75 1.50 14.84
C SER A 735 -27.88 2.19 15.89
N MET A 736 -28.45 3.10 16.69
CA MET A 736 -27.66 3.85 17.69
C MET A 736 -27.05 2.94 18.77
N LEU A 737 -27.66 1.80 19.10
CA LEU A 737 -27.04 0.78 19.96
C LEU A 737 -25.89 0.04 19.25
N SER A 738 -26.02 -0.25 17.96
CA SER A 738 -24.94 -0.79 17.13
C SER A 738 -23.78 0.22 16.98
N ASP A 739 -24.08 1.49 16.70
CA ASP A 739 -23.12 2.59 16.62
C ASP A 739 -22.35 2.79 17.93
N ILE A 740 -23.02 2.61 19.08
CA ILE A 740 -22.38 2.60 20.40
C ILE A 740 -21.52 1.34 20.61
N HIS A 741 -21.98 0.16 20.18
CA HIS A 741 -21.23 -1.08 20.29
C HIS A 741 -19.94 -1.06 19.44
N VAL A 742 -20.05 -0.62 18.20
CA VAL A 742 -18.96 -0.30 17.26
C VAL A 742 -17.92 0.63 17.93
N GLN A 743 -18.37 1.77 18.46
CA GLN A 743 -17.50 2.72 19.17
C GLN A 743 -16.82 2.15 20.43
N ILE A 744 -17.42 1.17 21.09
CA ILE A 744 -16.85 0.46 22.24
C ILE A 744 -15.78 -0.56 21.80
N THR A 745 -16.11 -1.38 20.81
CA THR A 745 -15.33 -2.58 20.44
C THR A 745 -14.10 -2.21 19.61
N GLU A 746 -14.24 -1.32 18.62
CA GLU A 746 -13.14 -0.89 17.74
C GLU A 746 -12.15 0.06 18.42
N GLN A 747 -12.55 0.70 19.53
CA GLN A 747 -11.83 1.83 20.12
C GLN A 747 -11.53 2.94 19.08
N ALA A 748 -12.48 3.20 18.18
CA ALA A 748 -12.36 4.07 17.01
C ALA A 748 -11.86 5.49 17.36
N PRO A 749 -11.28 6.26 16.40
CA PRO A 749 -10.78 7.62 16.60
C PRO A 749 -11.90 8.69 16.72
N GLY A 750 -12.98 8.37 17.44
CA GLY A 750 -14.06 9.29 17.79
C GLY A 750 -13.74 10.14 19.02
N SER A 751 -14.47 11.24 19.19
CA SER A 751 -14.49 11.96 20.46
C SER A 751 -15.35 11.21 21.48
N SER A 752 -14.94 11.22 22.75
CA SER A 752 -15.77 10.78 23.87
C SER A 752 -17.09 11.56 23.98
N GLU A 753 -17.13 12.74 23.35
CA GLU A 753 -18.29 13.63 23.26
C GLU A 753 -19.36 13.11 22.31
N ASN A 754 -18.99 12.46 21.19
CA ASN A 754 -19.95 11.84 20.28
C ASN A 754 -20.62 10.63 20.96
N LEU A 755 -19.80 9.69 21.45
CA LEU A 755 -20.27 8.52 22.21
C LEU A 755 -21.17 8.93 23.39
N PHE A 756 -20.83 10.02 24.09
CA PHE A 756 -21.66 10.58 25.16
C PHE A 756 -22.97 11.20 24.68
N ASN A 757 -22.97 11.92 23.55
CA ASN A 757 -24.16 12.56 23.00
C ASN A 757 -25.17 11.50 22.51
N ASP A 758 -24.70 10.44 21.86
CA ASP A 758 -25.57 9.38 21.34
C ASP A 758 -26.11 8.48 22.47
N PHE A 759 -25.27 8.18 23.47
CA PHE A 759 -25.73 7.63 24.75
C PHE A 759 -26.82 8.51 25.40
N SER A 760 -26.59 9.83 25.52
CA SER A 760 -27.51 10.75 26.21
C SER A 760 -28.84 10.89 25.47
N ARG A 761 -28.83 10.90 24.13
CA ARG A 761 -30.03 10.87 23.28
C ARG A 761 -30.87 9.63 23.54
N LEU A 762 -30.25 8.45 23.51
CA LEU A 762 -30.94 7.18 23.79
C LEU A 762 -31.48 7.13 25.22
N TYR A 763 -30.69 7.53 26.21
CA TYR A 763 -31.09 7.51 27.62
C TYR A 763 -32.28 8.43 27.91
N LEU A 764 -32.30 9.63 27.34
CA LEU A 764 -33.39 10.60 27.52
C LEU A 764 -34.65 10.30 26.68
N SER A 765 -34.57 9.38 25.71
CA SER A 765 -35.70 9.02 24.83
C SER A 765 -36.65 7.94 25.38
N SER A 766 -36.25 7.23 26.44
CA SER A 766 -36.87 5.96 26.83
C SER A 766 -37.62 6.04 28.16
N THR A 767 -38.90 5.63 28.17
CA THR A 767 -39.72 5.57 29.39
C THR A 767 -39.46 4.32 30.25
N SER A 768 -38.81 3.30 29.69
CA SER A 768 -38.29 2.12 30.39
C SER A 768 -36.76 2.09 30.34
N HIS A 769 -36.12 1.44 31.33
CA HIS A 769 -34.66 1.43 31.48
C HIS A 769 -33.97 0.83 30.24
N SER A 770 -33.15 1.64 29.57
CA SER A 770 -32.87 1.45 28.14
C SER A 770 -31.58 0.72 27.79
N PHE A 771 -30.70 0.53 28.77
CA PHE A 771 -29.40 -0.12 28.64
C PHE A 771 -29.18 -1.09 29.81
N THR A 772 -28.49 -2.21 29.58
CA THR A 772 -28.10 -3.10 30.67
C THR A 772 -26.95 -2.51 31.50
N PRO A 773 -26.76 -2.97 32.76
CA PRO A 773 -25.60 -2.57 33.57
C PRO A 773 -24.25 -2.95 32.95
N VAL A 774 -24.24 -3.94 32.05
CA VAL A 774 -23.04 -4.38 31.31
C VAL A 774 -22.71 -3.40 30.18
N GLU A 775 -23.70 -3.01 29.38
CA GLU A 775 -23.55 -1.97 28.34
C GLU A 775 -23.06 -0.65 28.92
N LEU A 776 -23.70 -0.14 29.98
CA LEU A 776 -23.30 1.12 30.62
C LEU A 776 -21.87 1.07 31.17
N LYS A 777 -21.44 -0.11 31.67
CA LYS A 777 -20.06 -0.36 32.12
C LYS A 777 -19.07 -0.42 30.95
N ALA A 778 -19.50 -0.91 29.79
CA ALA A 778 -18.71 -0.92 28.57
C ALA A 778 -18.60 0.48 27.93
N ILE A 779 -19.70 1.24 27.83
CA ILE A 779 -19.77 2.65 27.37
C ILE A 779 -18.80 3.50 28.19
N ALA A 780 -18.91 3.45 29.52
CA ALA A 780 -18.04 4.24 30.41
C ALA A 780 -16.55 3.84 30.27
N LYS A 781 -16.24 2.55 30.07
CA LYS A 781 -14.87 2.07 29.83
C LYS A 781 -14.33 2.55 28.48
N ALA A 782 -15.15 2.54 27.43
CA ALA A 782 -14.78 3.01 26.09
C ALA A 782 -14.59 4.53 26.03
N MET A 783 -15.55 5.31 26.54
CA MET A 783 -15.42 6.77 26.70
C MET A 783 -14.13 7.13 27.44
N HIS A 784 -13.84 6.42 28.54
CA HIS A 784 -12.62 6.65 29.30
C HIS A 784 -11.35 6.32 28.48
N VAL A 785 -11.36 5.29 27.63
CA VAL A 785 -10.25 4.97 26.71
C VAL A 785 -10.11 6.01 25.58
N MET A 786 -11.20 6.60 25.10
CA MET A 786 -11.19 7.69 24.11
C MET A 786 -10.66 9.01 24.70
N ASP A 787 -11.14 9.40 25.89
CA ASP A 787 -10.60 10.52 26.69
C ASP A 787 -9.12 10.29 27.08
N ARG A 788 -8.63 9.06 26.98
CA ARG A 788 -7.22 8.71 27.20
C ARG A 788 -6.30 9.07 26.03
N ARG A 789 -6.82 9.02 24.81
CA ARG A 789 -6.04 9.16 23.56
C ARG A 789 -5.95 10.60 23.08
N HIS A 790 -6.95 11.43 23.39
CA HIS A 790 -7.03 12.84 22.98
C HIS A 790 -7.01 13.75 24.22
N LEU A 791 -6.26 14.85 24.16
CA LEU A 791 -6.01 15.74 25.31
C LEU A 791 -7.18 16.71 25.59
N TYR A 792 -8.37 16.15 25.86
CA TYR A 792 -9.57 16.93 26.21
C TYR A 792 -9.46 17.63 27.57
N HIS A 793 -10.29 18.65 27.79
CA HIS A 793 -10.35 19.37 29.05
C HIS A 793 -10.85 18.48 30.20
N VAL A 794 -10.06 18.43 31.28
CA VAL A 794 -10.18 17.47 32.40
C VAL A 794 -11.43 17.68 33.28
N ARG A 795 -12.22 18.74 33.04
CA ARG A 795 -13.57 18.91 33.63
C ARG A 795 -14.62 18.17 32.82
N ASP A 796 -14.67 18.43 31.52
CA ASP A 796 -15.78 18.03 30.66
C ASP A 796 -15.83 16.51 30.50
N ALA A 797 -14.67 15.86 30.30
CA ALA A 797 -14.55 14.39 30.34
C ALA A 797 -15.05 13.79 31.67
N ASN A 798 -14.75 14.45 32.79
CA ASN A 798 -15.18 14.02 34.13
C ASN A 798 -16.70 14.15 34.30
N ASP A 799 -17.32 15.21 33.78
CA ASP A 799 -18.76 15.47 33.92
C ASP A 799 -19.61 14.64 32.93
N ARG A 800 -19.06 14.32 31.75
CA ARG A 800 -19.60 13.27 30.86
C ARG A 800 -19.62 11.91 31.57
N LEU A 801 -18.50 11.47 32.14
CA LEU A 801 -18.40 10.19 32.86
C LEU A 801 -19.31 10.12 34.10
N LYS A 802 -19.46 11.22 34.86
CA LYS A 802 -20.45 11.29 35.97
C LYS A 802 -21.88 11.06 35.50
N THR A 803 -22.24 11.55 34.32
CA THR A 803 -23.61 11.46 33.80
C THR A 803 -23.93 10.01 33.38
N VAL A 804 -22.99 9.29 32.76
CA VAL A 804 -23.13 7.85 32.48
C VAL A 804 -23.21 7.04 33.79
N ALA A 805 -22.39 7.38 34.80
CA ALA A 805 -22.44 6.74 36.11
C ALA A 805 -23.76 7.03 36.86
N GLY A 806 -24.32 8.24 36.72
CA GLY A 806 -25.64 8.61 37.23
C GLY A 806 -26.75 7.78 36.60
N ALA A 807 -26.75 7.66 35.28
CA ALA A 807 -27.70 6.81 34.56
C ALA A 807 -27.63 5.33 34.96
N LEU A 808 -26.41 4.79 35.14
CA LEU A 808 -26.19 3.44 35.69
C LEU A 808 -26.73 3.30 37.11
N LYS A 809 -26.62 4.33 37.95
CA LYS A 809 -27.17 4.35 39.31
C LYS A 809 -28.70 4.42 39.33
N ASP A 810 -29.32 5.16 38.40
CA ASP A 810 -30.78 5.22 38.27
C ASP A 810 -31.40 3.97 37.64
N THR A 811 -30.65 3.27 36.78
CA THR A 811 -31.05 1.98 36.18
C THR A 811 -30.99 0.83 37.20
N VAL A 812 -30.01 0.83 38.11
CA VAL A 812 -29.78 -0.25 39.08
C VAL A 812 -30.45 0.07 40.43
N ARG A 813 -31.75 0.36 40.42
CA ARG A 813 -32.55 0.63 41.63
C ARG A 813 -32.82 -0.66 42.42
N ARG A 814 -31.87 -1.01 43.30
CA ARG A 814 -31.72 -2.29 44.05
C ARG A 814 -31.28 -3.41 43.09
N GLU A 815 -30.02 -3.85 43.04
CA GLU A 815 -29.13 -4.21 44.14
C GLU A 815 -27.60 -4.11 43.85
N TYR A 816 -26.77 -4.42 44.85
CA TYR A 816 -25.34 -4.13 44.88
C TYR A 816 -24.44 -5.19 44.20
N THR A 817 -23.92 -4.89 42.99
CA THR A 817 -22.58 -5.32 42.54
C THR A 817 -21.98 -4.39 41.49
N ALA A 818 -22.48 -4.39 40.25
CA ALA A 818 -21.71 -3.97 39.07
C ALA A 818 -21.13 -2.54 39.07
N VAL A 819 -21.79 -1.59 39.74
CA VAL A 819 -21.57 -0.13 39.62
C VAL A 819 -20.24 0.35 40.23
N HIS A 820 -20.01 0.15 41.53
CA HIS A 820 -18.87 0.80 42.21
C HIS A 820 -17.49 0.26 41.78
N GLY A 821 -17.41 -0.95 41.21
CA GLY A 821 -16.18 -1.47 40.61
C GLY A 821 -15.74 -0.68 39.37
N LEU A 822 -16.70 -0.15 38.61
CA LEU A 822 -16.43 0.80 37.52
C LEU A 822 -15.95 2.15 38.08
N GLU A 823 -16.61 2.69 39.12
CA GLU A 823 -16.20 3.93 39.77
C GLU A 823 -14.74 3.87 40.26
N ALA A 824 -14.36 2.78 40.94
CA ALA A 824 -12.97 2.55 41.39
C ALA A 824 -11.96 2.54 40.22
N ALA A 825 -12.28 1.85 39.11
CA ALA A 825 -11.43 1.82 37.92
C ALA A 825 -11.30 3.21 37.26
N LEU A 826 -12.39 4.00 37.23
CA LEU A 826 -12.38 5.38 36.74
C LEU A 826 -11.52 6.29 37.64
N PHE A 827 -11.58 6.16 38.98
CA PHE A 827 -10.70 6.89 39.90
C PHE A 827 -9.22 6.55 39.70
N VAL A 828 -8.88 5.26 39.59
CA VAL A 828 -7.52 4.76 39.30
C VAL A 828 -6.94 5.37 38.03
N SER A 829 -7.77 5.46 36.98
CA SER A 829 -7.32 5.97 35.69
C SER A 829 -7.28 7.51 35.63
N ALA A 830 -8.19 8.20 36.34
CA ALA A 830 -8.08 9.65 36.55
C ALA A 830 -6.78 10.04 37.29
N ALA A 831 -6.35 9.24 38.28
CA ALA A 831 -5.08 9.41 38.98
C ALA A 831 -3.87 9.25 38.03
N ARG A 832 -3.90 8.26 37.13
CA ARG A 832 -2.88 8.05 36.09
C ARG A 832 -2.71 9.26 35.16
N HIS A 833 -3.81 9.96 34.85
CA HIS A 833 -3.79 11.09 33.90
C HIS A 833 -3.35 12.41 34.52
N ARG A 834 -3.84 12.74 35.74
CA ARG A 834 -3.46 13.99 36.42
C ARG A 834 -2.02 13.98 36.97
N ARG A 835 -1.34 12.82 36.94
CA ARG A 835 0.01 12.57 37.50
C ARG A 835 0.18 13.03 38.98
N SER A 836 -0.95 13.22 39.63
CA SER A 836 -1.14 13.73 40.98
C SER A 836 -2.60 13.42 41.37
N PHE A 837 -2.83 13.04 42.62
CA PHE A 837 -4.16 12.66 43.12
C PHE A 837 -4.32 13.27 44.51
N THR A 838 -5.44 13.94 44.79
CA THR A 838 -5.53 14.72 46.04
C THR A 838 -5.99 13.88 47.21
N ASN A 839 -5.60 14.27 48.42
CA ASN A 839 -6.10 13.65 49.66
C ASN A 839 -7.63 13.77 49.83
N LYS A 840 -8.30 14.69 49.10
CA LYS A 840 -9.76 14.77 49.07
C LYS A 840 -10.37 13.66 48.20
N ASP A 841 -9.78 13.40 47.04
CA ASP A 841 -10.17 12.32 46.13
C ASP A 841 -9.91 10.94 46.77
N LEU A 842 -8.77 10.79 47.45
CA LEU A 842 -8.41 9.55 48.15
C LEU A 842 -9.38 9.24 49.31
N ARG A 843 -9.74 10.25 50.13
CA ARG A 843 -10.79 10.13 51.16
C ARG A 843 -12.20 9.93 50.58
N GLN A 844 -12.41 10.13 49.28
CA GLN A 844 -13.67 9.78 48.61
C GLN A 844 -13.64 8.31 48.16
N ALA A 845 -12.56 7.86 47.51
CA ALA A 845 -12.36 6.46 47.15
C ALA A 845 -12.39 5.52 48.39
N GLU A 846 -11.73 5.92 49.48
CA GLU A 846 -11.73 5.23 50.78
C GLU A 846 -13.15 5.00 51.32
N ARG A 847 -14.01 6.03 51.31
CA ARG A 847 -15.41 5.91 51.74
C ARG A 847 -16.28 5.08 50.80
N HIS A 848 -16.04 5.13 49.48
CA HIS A 848 -16.76 4.28 48.53
C HIS A 848 -16.37 2.80 48.69
N PHE A 849 -15.10 2.51 48.97
CA PHE A 849 -14.64 1.16 49.30
C PHE A 849 -15.27 0.65 50.61
N GLU A 850 -15.21 1.44 51.67
CA GLU A 850 -15.75 1.06 53.00
C GLU A 850 -17.28 0.91 52.99
N HIS A 851 -18.01 1.71 52.20
CA HIS A 851 -19.46 1.59 52.00
C HIS A 851 -19.84 0.37 51.13
N ARG A 852 -19.03 0.01 50.14
CA ARG A 852 -19.24 -1.19 49.30
C ARG A 852 -18.93 -2.49 50.06
N PHE A 853 -17.85 -2.47 50.82
CA PHE A 853 -17.31 -3.63 51.52
C PHE A 853 -17.12 -3.31 53.02
N PRO A 854 -18.21 -3.23 53.80
CA PRO A 854 -18.14 -2.98 55.24
C PRO A 854 -17.51 -4.15 56.01
N LYS A 855 -17.58 -5.36 55.46
CA LYS A 855 -16.86 -6.57 55.87
C LYS A 855 -16.26 -7.26 54.64
N VAL A 856 -15.40 -8.26 54.86
CA VAL A 856 -14.96 -9.18 53.80
C VAL A 856 -16.18 -9.97 53.30
N PRO A 857 -16.38 -10.15 51.98
CA PRO A 857 -17.47 -11.00 51.47
C PRO A 857 -17.11 -12.49 51.52
N ASP A 858 -18.05 -13.32 51.95
CA ASP A 858 -17.93 -14.80 51.97
C ASP A 858 -18.31 -15.46 50.62
N ASP A 859 -18.88 -14.68 49.69
CA ASP A 859 -19.26 -15.10 48.33
C ASP A 859 -18.06 -14.94 47.36
N ASP A 860 -17.72 -15.98 46.61
CA ASP A 860 -16.53 -16.01 45.72
C ASP A 860 -16.50 -14.87 44.69
N VAL A 861 -17.66 -14.52 44.12
CA VAL A 861 -17.74 -13.46 43.09
C VAL A 861 -17.45 -12.09 43.71
N ARG A 862 -18.06 -11.79 44.87
CA ARG A 862 -17.79 -10.56 45.63
C ARG A 862 -16.41 -10.56 46.28
N LEU A 863 -15.87 -11.72 46.67
CA LEU A 863 -14.51 -11.87 47.18
C LEU A 863 -13.48 -11.56 46.08
N HIS A 864 -13.72 -12.00 44.84
CA HIS A 864 -12.94 -11.58 43.67
C HIS A 864 -13.04 -10.06 43.43
N GLU A 865 -14.25 -9.48 43.46
CA GLU A 865 -14.42 -8.02 43.35
C GLU A 865 -13.70 -7.25 44.49
N TYR A 866 -13.67 -7.78 45.71
CA TYR A 866 -12.95 -7.21 46.86
C TYR A 866 -11.43 -7.27 46.65
N LYS A 867 -10.89 -8.43 46.22
CA LYS A 867 -9.48 -8.63 45.82
C LYS A 867 -9.06 -7.63 44.72
N VAL A 868 -9.89 -7.44 43.69
CA VAL A 868 -9.63 -6.44 42.63
C VAL A 868 -9.72 -5.00 43.16
N SER A 869 -10.68 -4.70 44.04
CA SER A 869 -10.89 -3.34 44.56
C SER A 869 -9.82 -2.90 45.55
N ILE A 870 -9.30 -3.81 46.39
CA ILE A 870 -8.26 -3.48 47.37
C ILE A 870 -6.92 -3.21 46.69
N ASN A 871 -6.59 -3.96 45.63
CA ASN A 871 -5.42 -3.70 44.78
C ASN A 871 -5.49 -2.31 44.11
N HIS A 872 -6.67 -1.89 43.67
CA HIS A 872 -6.90 -0.54 43.16
C HIS A 872 -6.73 0.56 44.22
N MET A 873 -7.15 0.31 45.47
CA MET A 873 -6.93 1.24 46.59
C MET A 873 -5.45 1.36 46.97
N LEU A 874 -4.70 0.24 47.00
CA LEU A 874 -3.25 0.23 47.20
C LEU A 874 -2.54 1.09 46.14
N TYR A 875 -2.89 0.91 44.87
CA TYR A 875 -2.35 1.74 43.78
C TYR A 875 -2.71 3.23 43.90
N LEU A 876 -3.94 3.57 44.32
CA LEU A 876 -4.35 4.96 44.54
C LEU A 876 -3.59 5.63 45.68
N CYS A 877 -3.36 4.93 46.80
CA CYS A 877 -2.55 5.44 47.92
C CYS A 877 -1.10 5.68 47.47
N LEU A 878 -0.54 4.76 46.65
CA LEU A 878 0.79 4.87 46.07
C LEU A 878 0.95 6.11 45.17
N VAL A 879 -0.02 6.38 44.29
CA VAL A 879 -0.01 7.56 43.38
C VAL A 879 -0.23 8.87 44.16
N ALA A 880 -1.00 8.85 45.24
CA ALA A 880 -1.15 9.97 46.16
C ALA A 880 0.07 10.19 47.08
N LYS A 881 0.98 9.22 47.15
CA LYS A 881 2.13 9.13 48.10
C LYS A 881 1.71 9.09 49.58
N ASP A 882 0.53 8.56 49.87
CA ASP A 882 0.02 8.40 51.24
C ASP A 882 0.35 6.98 51.75
N ILE A 883 1.55 6.82 52.29
CA ILE A 883 2.04 5.54 52.83
C ILE A 883 1.20 5.08 54.05
N PRO A 884 0.82 5.93 55.02
CA PRO A 884 -0.06 5.51 56.11
C PRO A 884 -1.42 4.94 55.64
N ARG A 885 -2.05 5.51 54.60
CA ARG A 885 -3.23 4.89 53.98
C ARG A 885 -2.91 3.62 53.21
N TYR A 886 -1.77 3.55 52.51
CA TYR A 886 -1.31 2.33 51.86
C TYR A 886 -1.22 1.18 52.89
N ASP A 887 -0.55 1.40 54.01
CA ASP A 887 -0.38 0.40 55.06
C ASP A 887 -1.71 0.04 55.74
N LYS A 888 -2.66 0.97 55.93
CA LYS A 888 -4.03 0.65 56.38
C LYS A 888 -4.69 -0.39 55.46
N PHE A 889 -4.64 -0.19 54.15
CA PHE A 889 -5.25 -1.12 53.19
C PHE A 889 -4.45 -2.42 53.03
N TRP A 890 -3.11 -2.37 53.16
CA TRP A 890 -2.26 -3.55 53.12
C TRP A 890 -2.54 -4.50 54.30
N HIS A 891 -2.52 -3.98 55.54
CA HIS A 891 -2.86 -4.78 56.72
C HIS A 891 -4.31 -5.28 56.67
N ARG A 892 -5.26 -4.48 56.16
CA ARG A 892 -6.65 -4.92 55.96
C ARG A 892 -6.75 -6.09 54.98
N MET A 893 -5.94 -6.13 53.91
CA MET A 893 -5.91 -7.25 52.96
C MET A 893 -5.42 -8.53 53.63
N ILE A 894 -4.26 -8.48 54.32
CA ILE A 894 -3.69 -9.64 55.01
C ILE A 894 -4.62 -10.13 56.14
N ALA A 895 -5.19 -9.22 56.94
CA ALA A 895 -6.17 -9.54 57.97
C ALA A 895 -7.54 -10.02 57.42
N SER A 896 -7.78 -9.91 56.10
CA SER A 896 -8.94 -10.52 55.43
C SER A 896 -8.67 -11.97 54.99
N GLY A 897 -7.50 -12.55 55.32
CA GLY A 897 -7.09 -13.88 54.83
C GLY A 897 -6.76 -13.90 53.33
N ILE A 898 -6.44 -12.74 52.74
CA ILE A 898 -6.20 -12.60 51.30
C ILE A 898 -4.71 -12.54 51.02
N GLU A 899 -4.21 -13.53 50.28
CA GLU A 899 -2.83 -13.55 49.81
C GLU A 899 -2.57 -12.47 48.74
N PRO A 900 -1.42 -11.78 48.78
CA PRO A 900 -1.11 -10.70 47.87
C PRO A 900 -0.63 -11.23 46.51
N GLY A 901 -1.48 -11.11 45.48
CA GLY A 901 -1.10 -11.41 44.10
C GLY A 901 -0.06 -10.44 43.52
N SER A 902 0.51 -10.77 42.36
CA SER A 902 1.68 -10.09 41.75
C SER A 902 1.56 -8.56 41.65
N TRP A 903 0.36 -8.04 41.34
CA TRP A 903 0.12 -6.59 41.30
C TRP A 903 0.18 -5.90 42.67
N ALA A 904 -0.27 -6.57 43.73
CA ALA A 904 -0.18 -6.07 45.11
C ALA A 904 1.28 -6.06 45.58
N ASN A 905 2.02 -7.14 45.28
CA ASN A 905 3.45 -7.25 45.55
C ASN A 905 4.25 -6.17 44.81
N LEU A 906 3.93 -5.91 43.54
CA LEU A 906 4.53 -4.81 42.78
C LEU A 906 4.25 -3.44 43.44
N THR A 907 3.02 -3.18 43.89
CA THR A 907 2.75 -1.93 44.63
C THR A 907 3.47 -1.86 45.98
N ARG A 908 3.74 -3.00 46.64
CA ARG A 908 4.48 -3.05 47.91
C ARG A 908 5.97 -2.75 47.72
N ILE A 909 6.61 -3.34 46.70
CA ILE A 909 7.99 -3.05 46.31
C ILE A 909 8.15 -1.56 45.94
N LEU A 910 7.18 -1.00 45.21
CA LEU A 910 7.15 0.43 44.88
C LEU A 910 6.91 1.34 46.09
N ALA A 911 6.11 0.90 47.08
CA ALA A 911 5.89 1.65 48.33
C ALA A 911 7.16 1.65 49.21
N ALA A 912 7.81 0.50 49.38
CA ALA A 912 9.11 0.37 50.04
C ALA A 912 10.16 1.27 49.37
N GLY A 913 10.15 1.34 48.03
CA GLY A 913 11.00 2.24 47.23
C GLY A 913 10.71 3.75 47.37
N MET A 914 9.68 4.14 48.13
CA MET A 914 9.41 5.53 48.53
C MET A 914 9.56 5.76 50.04
N GLY A 915 9.85 4.71 50.83
CA GLY A 915 10.16 4.82 52.24
C GLY A 915 11.60 5.31 52.50
N PRO A 916 11.94 5.68 53.75
CA PRO A 916 13.25 6.25 54.10
C PRO A 916 14.39 5.21 54.19
N SER A 917 14.10 3.89 54.14
CA SER A 917 15.11 2.83 54.33
C SER A 917 15.36 2.04 53.04
N PRO A 918 16.57 2.10 52.46
CA PRO A 918 16.91 1.38 51.23
C PRO A 918 16.73 -0.14 51.31
N ARG A 919 16.99 -0.78 52.47
CA ARG A 919 17.00 -2.26 52.61
C ARG A 919 15.63 -2.90 52.33
N SER A 920 14.55 -2.23 52.74
CA SER A 920 13.16 -2.71 52.65
C SER A 920 12.72 -3.21 51.27
N VAL A 921 13.29 -2.71 50.17
CA VAL A 921 12.95 -3.14 48.80
C VAL A 921 13.41 -4.56 48.50
N VAL A 922 14.52 -5.02 49.08
CA VAL A 922 15.01 -6.41 48.90
C VAL A 922 14.18 -7.37 49.74
N ASP A 923 13.85 -7.00 50.98
CA ASP A 923 13.07 -7.84 51.90
C ASP A 923 11.65 -8.09 51.36
N GLU A 924 10.99 -7.07 50.81
CA GLU A 924 9.66 -7.22 50.21
C GLU A 924 9.71 -7.93 48.85
N LEU A 925 10.81 -7.81 48.08
CA LEU A 925 11.04 -8.61 46.88
C LEU A 925 11.20 -10.11 47.22
N ALA A 926 12.01 -10.44 48.23
CA ALA A 926 12.24 -11.82 48.66
C ALA A 926 10.97 -12.49 49.17
N LYS A 927 10.08 -11.74 49.86
CA LYS A 927 8.74 -12.25 50.23
C LYS A 927 7.84 -12.43 49.01
N ALA A 928 7.79 -11.45 48.10
CA ALA A 928 6.95 -11.52 46.90
C ALA A 928 7.30 -12.70 45.99
N LEU A 929 8.59 -12.99 45.81
CA LEU A 929 9.07 -14.08 44.95
C LEU A 929 8.78 -15.47 45.52
N ARG A 930 8.57 -15.62 46.84
CA ARG A 930 8.14 -16.89 47.45
C ARG A 930 6.67 -17.26 47.18
N VAL A 931 5.86 -16.27 46.75
CA VAL A 931 4.41 -16.42 46.50
C VAL A 931 4.07 -16.22 45.02
N THR A 932 5.04 -15.83 44.19
CA THR A 932 4.84 -15.59 42.75
C THR A 932 5.31 -16.82 41.95
N GLU A 933 4.37 -17.72 41.64
CA GLU A 933 4.67 -18.97 40.90
C GLU A 933 5.09 -18.72 39.45
N ASP A 934 4.56 -17.68 38.82
CA ASP A 934 4.81 -17.32 37.42
C ASP A 934 6.18 -16.62 37.25
N PRO A 935 7.12 -17.18 36.47
CA PRO A 935 8.45 -16.62 36.27
C PRO A 935 8.44 -15.26 35.55
N ASP A 936 7.49 -14.96 34.66
CA ASP A 936 7.45 -13.66 33.97
C ASP A 936 7.02 -12.55 34.92
N ASN A 937 5.99 -12.80 35.74
CA ASN A 937 5.64 -11.88 36.84
C ASN A 937 6.77 -11.73 37.86
N ALA A 938 7.51 -12.80 38.18
CA ALA A 938 8.68 -12.74 39.04
C ALA A 938 9.78 -11.82 38.46
N VAL A 939 10.10 -11.94 37.17
CA VAL A 939 11.08 -11.06 36.50
C VAL A 939 10.61 -9.59 36.46
N ILE A 940 9.30 -9.32 36.33
CA ILE A 940 8.75 -7.96 36.45
C ILE A 940 9.01 -7.36 37.85
N LEU A 941 8.85 -8.14 38.92
CA LEU A 941 9.13 -7.69 40.29
C LEU A 941 10.62 -7.39 40.51
N VAL A 942 11.52 -8.25 40.01
CA VAL A 942 12.98 -8.02 40.07
C VAL A 942 13.38 -6.79 39.25
N ASN A 943 12.82 -6.59 38.06
CA ASN A 943 13.03 -5.39 37.25
C ASN A 943 12.61 -4.10 37.96
N ALA A 944 11.46 -4.12 38.67
CA ALA A 944 11.00 -2.98 39.45
C ALA A 944 11.98 -2.64 40.60
N ALA A 945 12.50 -3.66 41.29
CA ALA A 945 13.53 -3.48 42.30
C ALA A 945 14.83 -2.91 41.71
N ILE A 946 15.35 -3.49 40.61
CA ILE A 946 16.55 -2.99 39.90
C ILE A 946 16.37 -1.51 39.51
N TRP A 947 15.22 -1.14 38.94
CA TRP A 947 14.95 0.26 38.58
C TRP A 947 14.96 1.21 39.79
N LEU A 948 14.35 0.80 40.91
CA LEU A 948 14.38 1.58 42.16
C LEU A 948 15.81 1.74 42.70
N ARG A 949 16.62 0.68 42.63
CA ARG A 949 18.04 0.69 43.03
C ARG A 949 18.88 1.64 42.18
N VAL A 950 18.83 1.48 40.85
CA VAL A 950 19.49 2.37 39.89
C VAL A 950 19.10 3.82 40.12
N LYS A 951 17.81 4.10 40.35
CA LYS A 951 17.29 5.45 40.61
C LYS A 951 17.74 6.03 41.96
N ALA A 952 17.94 5.19 42.98
CA ALA A 952 18.45 5.60 44.29
C ALA A 952 19.98 5.83 44.29
N GLY A 953 20.69 5.47 43.20
CA GLY A 953 22.16 5.48 43.14
C GLY A 953 22.80 4.20 43.72
N ASP A 954 21.99 3.29 44.26
CA ASP A 954 22.38 1.99 44.81
C ASP A 954 22.67 0.98 43.69
N MET A 955 23.76 1.26 42.95
CA MET A 955 24.20 0.42 41.84
C MET A 955 24.79 -0.92 42.30
N GLU A 956 25.18 -1.07 43.57
CA GLU A 956 25.69 -2.34 44.09
C GLU A 956 24.57 -3.37 44.24
N THR A 957 23.48 -3.03 44.94
CA THR A 957 22.32 -3.93 45.03
C THR A 957 21.68 -4.13 43.65
N ALA A 958 21.67 -3.12 42.76
CA ALA A 958 21.21 -3.30 41.38
C ALA A 958 22.04 -4.35 40.62
N TYR A 959 23.38 -4.33 40.76
CA TYR A 959 24.28 -5.27 40.08
C TYR A 959 24.24 -6.66 40.71
N LYS A 960 24.08 -6.79 42.04
CA LYS A 960 23.82 -8.07 42.72
C LYS A 960 22.53 -8.72 42.20
N LEU A 961 21.42 -7.97 42.11
CA LEU A 961 20.15 -8.47 41.55
C LEU A 961 20.26 -8.84 40.06
N TYR A 962 20.96 -8.05 39.25
CA TYR A 962 21.22 -8.36 37.84
C TYR A 962 22.02 -9.65 37.67
N ASN A 963 23.08 -9.85 38.47
CA ASN A 963 23.89 -11.06 38.40
C ASN A 963 23.16 -12.29 38.90
N GLY A 964 22.25 -12.16 39.88
CA GLY A 964 21.36 -13.25 40.31
C GLY A 964 20.63 -13.88 39.12
N LEU A 965 19.96 -13.06 38.30
CA LEU A 965 19.25 -13.46 37.08
C LEU A 965 20.13 -14.14 36.01
N ARG A 966 21.46 -13.97 36.06
CA ARG A 966 22.42 -14.51 35.08
C ARG A 966 22.97 -15.89 35.45
N SER A 967 22.68 -16.41 36.64
CA SER A 967 23.40 -17.52 37.25
C SER A 967 23.25 -18.84 36.49
N ARG A 968 24.26 -19.23 35.70
CA ARG A 968 24.48 -20.65 35.32
C ARG A 968 25.18 -21.38 36.48
N PRO A 969 24.85 -22.64 36.79
CA PRO A 969 25.53 -23.41 37.83
C PRO A 969 26.93 -23.86 37.37
N SER A 970 27.94 -23.02 37.56
CA SER A 970 29.34 -23.29 37.22
C SER A 970 30.22 -23.37 38.47
N ARG A 971 30.98 -24.47 38.60
CA ARG A 971 31.63 -24.98 39.85
C ARG A 971 32.73 -24.12 40.51
N PHE A 972 32.99 -22.88 40.06
CA PHE A 972 34.15 -22.10 40.51
C PHE A 972 33.87 -20.61 40.71
N HIS A 973 33.31 -20.24 41.88
CA HIS A 973 33.86 -19.21 42.78
C HIS A 973 33.14 -19.24 44.14
N GLN A 974 33.69 -18.54 45.13
CA GLN A 974 33.24 -18.58 46.53
C GLN A 974 31.84 -17.96 46.74
N PRO A 975 31.09 -18.39 47.77
CA PRO A 975 29.84 -17.72 48.15
C PRO A 975 30.09 -16.27 48.58
N PRO A 976 29.17 -15.33 48.30
CA PRO A 976 29.19 -14.01 48.93
C PRO A 976 28.95 -14.13 50.45
N PRO A 977 29.49 -13.22 51.27
CA PRO A 977 29.44 -13.35 52.73
C PRO A 977 28.03 -13.24 53.33
N ASP A 978 27.83 -13.95 54.44
CA ASP A 978 26.55 -14.15 55.13
C ASP A 978 26.02 -12.90 55.88
N ASP A 979 25.44 -11.94 55.16
CA ASP A 979 24.46 -10.96 55.75
C ASP A 979 23.50 -10.29 54.73
N ASP A 980 23.63 -10.55 53.42
CA ASP A 980 22.79 -9.91 52.39
C ASP A 980 21.49 -10.71 52.14
N ALA A 981 20.32 -10.10 52.41
CA ALA A 981 18.99 -10.70 52.20
C ALA A 981 18.72 -11.18 50.75
N ILE A 982 19.53 -10.73 49.78
CA ILE A 982 19.55 -11.14 48.38
C ILE A 982 19.83 -12.66 48.24
N SER A 983 20.60 -13.26 49.15
CA SER A 983 20.89 -14.70 49.16
C SER A 983 19.65 -15.58 49.39
N SER A 984 18.58 -15.00 49.95
CA SER A 984 17.32 -15.69 50.25
C SER A 984 16.33 -15.74 49.06
N ILE A 985 16.77 -15.33 47.87
CA ILE A 985 16.01 -15.29 46.62
C ILE A 985 16.50 -16.42 45.70
N ASP A 986 15.60 -17.33 45.30
CA ASP A 986 15.91 -18.31 44.26
C ASP A 986 15.84 -17.65 42.86
N PHE A 987 17.01 -17.55 42.21
CA PHE A 987 17.13 -17.06 40.84
C PHE A 987 17.24 -18.19 39.80
N ALA A 988 17.31 -19.47 40.19
CA ALA A 988 17.65 -20.57 39.28
C ALA A 988 16.70 -20.69 38.08
N ARG A 989 15.41 -20.40 38.30
CA ARG A 989 14.33 -20.40 37.30
C ARG A 989 14.18 -19.09 36.51
N LEU A 990 14.83 -18.01 36.94
CA LEU A 990 14.65 -16.67 36.37
C LEU A 990 15.78 -16.33 35.37
N ARG A 991 15.48 -15.48 34.39
CA ARG A 991 16.45 -14.95 33.41
C ARG A 991 16.25 -13.44 33.22
N PRO A 992 17.26 -12.69 32.72
CA PRO A 992 17.07 -11.28 32.45
C PRO A 992 16.09 -11.11 31.27
N SER A 993 15.21 -10.13 31.37
CA SER A 993 14.30 -9.77 30.28
C SER A 993 14.95 -8.74 29.35
N ARG A 994 14.41 -8.57 28.14
CA ARG A 994 14.75 -7.44 27.24
C ARG A 994 14.63 -6.04 27.89
N TYR A 995 13.87 -5.90 28.98
CA TYR A 995 13.74 -4.64 29.73
C TYR A 995 14.79 -4.47 30.84
N THR A 996 15.50 -5.54 31.21
CA THR A 996 16.52 -5.57 32.28
C THR A 996 17.82 -4.90 31.83
N TYR A 997 18.37 -5.31 30.68
CA TYR A 997 19.64 -4.76 30.16
C TYR A 997 19.61 -3.23 29.99
N PRO A 998 18.57 -2.59 29.38
CA PRO A 998 18.54 -1.15 29.20
C PRO A 998 18.48 -0.36 30.52
N MET A 999 17.93 -0.93 31.61
CA MET A 999 17.97 -0.30 32.94
C MET A 999 19.42 -0.24 33.45
N MET A 1000 20.15 -1.35 33.33
CA MET A 1000 21.54 -1.46 33.76
C MET A 1000 22.48 -0.59 32.89
N VAL A 1001 22.32 -0.59 31.56
CA VAL A 1001 23.06 0.29 30.63
C VAL A 1001 22.87 1.77 31.00
N ASN A 1002 21.64 2.19 31.33
CA ASN A 1002 21.38 3.55 31.78
C ASN A 1002 22.02 3.86 33.14
N GLY A 1003 21.94 2.96 34.12
CA GLY A 1003 22.53 3.15 35.46
C GLY A 1003 24.05 3.26 35.43
N LEU A 1004 24.71 2.35 34.70
CA LEU A 1004 26.16 2.33 34.53
C LEU A 1004 26.65 3.57 33.76
N GLY A 1005 25.96 3.94 32.67
CA GLY A 1005 26.23 5.18 31.93
C GLY A 1005 26.00 6.48 32.73
N TRP A 1006 25.11 6.47 33.74
CA TRP A 1006 24.95 7.60 34.67
C TRP A 1006 26.11 7.71 35.68
N ARG A 1007 26.66 6.57 36.11
CA ARG A 1007 27.80 6.48 37.04
C ARG A 1007 29.15 6.75 36.35
N GLY A 1008 29.23 6.50 35.04
CA GLY A 1008 30.43 6.67 34.21
C GLY A 1008 31.16 5.37 33.88
N ASP A 1009 30.61 4.21 34.28
CA ASP A 1009 31.17 2.90 33.96
C ASP A 1009 30.70 2.46 32.57
N LEU A 1010 31.33 3.03 31.54
CA LEU A 1010 31.02 2.73 30.15
C LEU A 1010 31.50 1.32 29.76
N VAL A 1011 32.52 0.76 30.42
CA VAL A 1011 32.99 -0.62 30.19
C VAL A 1011 31.91 -1.62 30.60
N ALA A 1012 31.36 -1.49 31.81
CA ALA A 1012 30.27 -2.36 32.24
C ALA A 1012 28.99 -2.12 31.43
N ALA A 1013 28.69 -0.88 31.05
CA ALA A 1013 27.53 -0.59 30.18
C ALA A 1013 27.65 -1.26 28.79
N LEU A 1014 28.85 -1.28 28.19
CA LEU A 1014 29.11 -1.98 26.93
C LEU A 1014 29.08 -3.50 27.10
N LYS A 1015 29.60 -4.04 28.22
CA LYS A 1015 29.47 -5.47 28.56
C LYS A 1015 28.00 -5.89 28.66
N VAL A 1016 27.15 -5.13 29.34
CA VAL A 1016 25.71 -5.40 29.43
C VAL A 1016 25.01 -5.30 28.07
N LEU A 1017 25.41 -4.36 27.19
CA LEU A 1017 24.85 -4.30 25.83
C LEU A 1017 25.29 -5.51 24.98
N ARG A 1018 26.52 -5.99 25.15
CA ARG A 1018 27.01 -7.22 24.51
C ARG A 1018 26.29 -8.46 25.03
N GLU A 1019 26.13 -8.58 26.35
CA GLU A 1019 25.38 -9.67 27.00
C GLU A 1019 23.95 -9.76 26.45
N MET A 1020 23.29 -8.61 26.22
CA MET A 1020 21.98 -8.55 25.57
C MET A 1020 21.99 -9.16 24.15
N ILE A 1021 23.07 -8.97 23.37
CA ILE A 1021 23.22 -9.56 22.03
C ILE A 1021 23.54 -11.06 22.12
N ASP A 1022 24.43 -11.45 23.03
CA ASP A 1022 24.84 -12.84 23.27
C ASP A 1022 23.65 -13.69 23.80
N ASP A 1023 22.71 -13.10 24.55
CA ASP A 1023 21.42 -13.68 24.97
C ASP A 1023 20.32 -13.57 23.88
N GLY A 1024 20.67 -13.18 22.65
CA GLY A 1024 19.79 -13.20 21.47
C GLY A 1024 18.82 -12.00 21.33
N HIS A 1025 18.98 -10.93 22.10
CA HIS A 1025 18.10 -9.75 22.02
C HIS A 1025 18.70 -8.64 21.14
N VAL A 1026 18.11 -8.43 19.96
CA VAL A 1026 18.52 -7.36 19.03
C VAL A 1026 18.37 -5.95 19.68
N PRO A 1027 19.45 -5.13 19.75
CA PRO A 1027 19.41 -3.76 20.27
C PRO A 1027 18.52 -2.83 19.44
N ARG A 1028 17.87 -1.87 20.10
CA ARG A 1028 17.10 -0.79 19.45
C ARG A 1028 17.75 0.56 19.73
N ILE A 1029 17.38 1.54 18.90
CA ILE A 1029 17.79 2.95 18.95
C ILE A 1029 17.83 3.53 20.39
N HIS A 1030 16.80 3.29 21.20
CA HIS A 1030 16.76 3.86 22.57
C HIS A 1030 17.66 3.11 23.57
N ASP A 1031 18.05 1.85 23.32
CA ASP A 1031 18.87 1.06 24.23
C ASP A 1031 20.31 1.66 24.31
N TYR A 1032 20.80 2.29 23.23
CA TYR A 1032 22.05 3.06 23.18
C TYR A 1032 22.01 4.41 23.94
N THR A 1033 20.85 4.88 24.40
CA THR A 1033 20.71 6.22 25.03
C THR A 1033 21.56 6.36 26.30
N GLY A 1034 21.70 5.27 27.07
CA GLY A 1034 22.52 5.26 28.28
C GLY A 1034 24.02 5.47 27.97
N LEU A 1035 24.50 4.83 26.90
CA LEU A 1035 25.89 4.93 26.43
C LEU A 1035 26.20 6.33 25.91
N PHE A 1036 25.46 6.84 24.92
CA PHE A 1036 25.74 8.18 24.36
C PHE A 1036 25.59 9.29 25.41
N ARG A 1037 24.65 9.17 26.35
CA ARG A 1037 24.56 10.11 27.48
C ARG A 1037 25.73 9.99 28.46
N GLY A 1038 26.29 8.79 28.61
CA GLY A 1038 27.51 8.52 29.35
C GLY A 1038 28.74 9.16 28.70
N PHE A 1039 29.01 8.86 27.42
CA PHE A 1039 30.07 9.51 26.64
C PHE A 1039 29.93 11.04 26.60
N ALA A 1040 28.71 11.57 26.41
CA ALA A 1040 28.44 13.00 26.47
C ALA A 1040 28.69 13.67 27.84
N LYS A 1041 28.86 12.88 28.92
CA LYS A 1041 29.15 13.36 30.28
C LYS A 1041 30.61 13.10 30.69
N TYR A 1042 31.16 11.95 30.30
CA TYR A 1042 32.44 11.40 30.79
C TYR A 1042 33.52 11.18 29.72
N GLY A 1043 33.23 11.44 28.44
CA GLY A 1043 34.24 11.38 27.38
C GLY A 1043 35.36 12.39 27.62
N GLU A 1044 36.61 11.92 27.54
CA GLU A 1044 37.82 12.70 27.75
C GLU A 1044 38.22 13.46 26.47
N VAL A 1045 39.02 14.51 26.62
CA VAL A 1045 39.51 15.33 25.50
C VAL A 1045 40.93 14.88 25.12
N PRO A 1046 41.22 14.56 23.84
CA PRO A 1046 42.56 14.21 23.41
C PRO A 1046 43.58 15.31 23.69
N SER A 1047 44.76 14.94 24.19
CA SER A 1047 45.82 15.87 24.61
C SER A 1047 46.58 16.46 23.41
N GLY A 1048 46.10 17.58 22.87
CA GLY A 1048 46.78 18.34 21.81
C GLY A 1048 46.38 19.83 21.75
N PRO A 1049 47.24 20.71 21.19
CA PRO A 1049 46.94 22.12 20.95
C PRO A 1049 46.16 22.32 19.64
N ALA A 1050 45.30 23.33 19.45
CA ALA A 1050 44.64 24.29 20.34
C ALA A 1050 43.41 24.84 19.56
N GLY A 1051 42.36 25.43 20.12
CA GLY A 1051 42.01 25.72 21.51
C GLY A 1051 40.94 26.83 21.51
N GLY A 1052 39.80 26.64 22.18
CA GLY A 1052 38.72 27.66 22.18
C GLY A 1052 37.29 27.20 22.51
N ALA A 1053 37.04 25.92 22.81
CA ALA A 1053 35.70 25.34 22.98
C ALA A 1053 34.99 25.68 24.32
N THR A 1054 35.08 26.93 24.79
CA THR A 1054 34.52 27.37 26.10
C THR A 1054 33.44 28.46 25.98
N SER A 1055 33.18 29.00 24.79
CA SER A 1055 32.19 30.07 24.56
C SER A 1055 30.83 29.59 24.02
N ALA A 1056 30.72 28.34 23.56
CA ALA A 1056 29.52 27.80 22.92
C ALA A 1056 28.38 27.43 23.89
N PHE A 1057 28.68 27.14 25.17
CA PHE A 1057 27.68 26.67 26.15
C PHE A 1057 27.94 27.20 27.57
N PRO A 1058 27.38 28.38 27.93
CA PRO A 1058 27.35 28.84 29.32
C PRO A 1058 26.41 28.00 30.20
N LEU A 1059 26.99 27.36 31.21
CA LEU A 1059 26.43 27.04 32.53
C LEU A 1059 24.90 26.98 32.69
N TRP A 1060 24.36 25.76 32.76
CA TRP A 1060 23.32 25.43 33.75
C TRP A 1060 23.92 24.49 34.81
N LEU A 1061 24.54 25.09 35.82
CA LEU A 1061 25.00 24.43 37.03
C LEU A 1061 24.50 25.21 38.24
N ASN A 1062 23.85 24.51 39.16
CA ASN A 1062 23.86 24.87 40.57
C ASN A 1062 23.67 23.59 41.38
N PHE A 1063 24.77 23.09 41.95
CA PHE A 1063 24.72 22.03 42.95
C PHE A 1063 24.33 22.63 44.30
N GLY A 1064 23.31 22.06 44.93
CA GLY A 1064 23.18 22.10 46.39
C GLY A 1064 24.10 21.04 47.00
N SER A 1065 25.36 21.39 47.24
CA SER A 1065 26.25 20.77 48.22
C SER A 1065 25.99 21.45 49.60
N PRO A 1066 26.87 21.53 50.64
CA PRO A 1066 28.22 20.98 50.81
C PRO A 1066 28.58 20.49 52.24
N SER A 1067 28.83 19.19 52.43
CA SER A 1067 29.76 18.70 53.46
C SER A 1067 30.01 17.21 53.33
N GLN A 1068 31.27 16.77 53.47
CA GLN A 1068 31.68 15.38 53.75
C GLN A 1068 31.33 14.33 52.68
N LEU A 1069 32.18 13.34 52.37
CA LEU A 1069 33.64 13.22 52.51
C LEU A 1069 34.14 12.86 51.10
N THR A 1070 35.25 13.38 50.58
CA THR A 1070 36.49 13.81 51.26
C THR A 1070 37.22 12.69 51.99
N SER A 1071 36.88 11.45 51.66
CA SER A 1071 37.85 10.39 51.37
C SER A 1071 37.67 10.10 49.86
N VAL A 1072 38.38 10.77 48.93
CA VAL A 1072 39.81 11.12 48.99
C VAL A 1072 40.56 9.92 49.55
N TRP A 1073 40.73 8.93 48.68
CA TRP A 1073 41.42 7.68 48.97
C TRP A 1073 40.57 6.83 49.95
N SER A 1074 40.95 5.61 50.32
CA SER A 1074 42.21 4.91 50.06
C SER A 1074 41.99 3.46 49.72
N THR A 1075 43.05 2.83 49.18
CA THR A 1075 43.13 1.38 48.92
C THR A 1075 42.24 0.98 47.72
N ARG A 1076 42.81 0.72 46.54
CA ARG A 1076 43.47 -0.55 46.13
C ARG A 1076 42.49 -1.74 46.18
N ARG A 1077 42.56 -2.72 45.26
CA ARG A 1077 43.65 -3.06 44.32
C ARG A 1077 43.11 -3.73 43.04
N SER A 1078 44.08 -4.19 42.26
CA SER A 1078 44.06 -5.08 41.10
C SER A 1078 43.08 -6.28 41.18
N GLU A 1079 42.78 -7.02 40.10
CA GLU A 1079 43.69 -7.41 39.01
C GLU A 1079 43.00 -7.84 37.70
N PHE A 1080 43.79 -8.07 36.64
CA PHE A 1080 43.44 -8.64 35.34
C PHE A 1080 42.30 -8.01 34.51
N LEU A 1081 42.64 -7.01 33.70
CA LEU A 1081 42.75 -7.12 32.22
C LEU A 1081 43.56 -5.89 31.71
N PRO A 1082 44.18 -5.94 30.51
CA PRO A 1082 45.16 -4.93 30.10
C PRO A 1082 44.56 -3.55 29.85
N SER A 1083 45.40 -2.53 30.01
CA SER A 1083 45.02 -1.12 30.04
C SER A 1083 44.65 -0.55 28.67
N PHE A 1084 43.35 -0.31 28.46
CA PHE A 1084 42.90 0.79 27.60
C PHE A 1084 43.11 2.10 28.36
N GLY A 1085 44.17 2.83 28.00
CA GLY A 1085 44.48 4.15 28.54
C GLY A 1085 43.77 5.25 27.76
N GLY A 1086 42.70 5.79 28.34
CA GLY A 1086 41.82 6.77 27.68
C GLY A 1086 40.82 6.13 26.73
N TRP A 1087 39.67 6.80 26.54
CA TRP A 1087 38.67 6.41 25.54
C TRP A 1087 39.03 7.02 24.18
N THR A 1088 39.36 6.18 23.19
CA THR A 1088 39.67 6.65 21.83
C THR A 1088 38.42 7.05 21.05
N LEU A 1089 38.62 7.85 19.99
CA LEU A 1089 37.56 8.24 19.07
C LEU A 1089 36.95 7.01 18.38
N ASP A 1090 37.79 6.08 17.94
CA ASP A 1090 37.43 4.79 17.31
C ASP A 1090 36.40 4.01 18.14
N ALA A 1091 36.54 3.95 19.47
CA ALA A 1091 35.59 3.27 20.35
C ALA A 1091 34.20 3.96 20.42
N LEU A 1092 34.12 5.27 20.16
CA LEU A 1092 32.85 5.98 19.99
C LEU A 1092 32.29 5.79 18.58
N GLU A 1093 33.16 5.74 17.57
CA GLU A 1093 32.78 5.48 16.17
C GLU A 1093 32.21 4.08 15.97
N ASP A 1094 32.80 3.03 16.55
CA ASP A 1094 32.24 1.67 16.54
C ASP A 1094 30.83 1.61 17.15
N VAL A 1095 30.62 2.26 18.29
CA VAL A 1095 29.30 2.36 18.94
C VAL A 1095 28.31 3.16 18.09
N PHE A 1096 28.78 4.19 17.38
CA PHE A 1096 27.98 4.97 16.44
C PHE A 1096 27.64 4.20 15.17
N HIS A 1097 28.56 3.41 14.62
CA HIS A 1097 28.30 2.53 13.47
C HIS A 1097 27.34 1.38 13.83
N SER A 1098 27.45 0.81 15.03
CA SER A 1098 26.47 -0.14 15.59
C SER A 1098 25.07 0.49 15.71
N PHE A 1099 24.99 1.73 16.22
CA PHE A 1099 23.74 2.49 16.26
C PHE A 1099 23.16 2.81 14.87
N LEU A 1100 24.03 3.11 13.89
CA LEU A 1100 23.62 3.34 12.50
C LEU A 1100 23.22 2.05 11.75
N SER A 1101 23.63 0.85 12.18
CA SER A 1101 23.17 -0.42 11.60
C SER A 1101 21.91 -1.00 12.25
N ALA A 1102 21.57 -0.61 13.48
CA ALA A 1102 20.35 -1.03 14.16
C ALA A 1102 19.07 -0.58 13.41
N ARG A 1103 18.26 -1.53 12.93
CA ARG A 1103 17.03 -1.27 12.13
C ARG A 1103 15.84 -0.84 12.99
N LEU A 1104 14.93 -0.06 12.40
CA LEU A 1104 13.58 0.13 12.94
C LEU A 1104 12.65 -1.02 12.51
N PRO A 1105 11.76 -1.54 13.38
CA PRO A 1105 10.70 -2.45 12.95
C PRO A 1105 9.66 -1.69 12.12
N ALA A 1106 9.07 -2.33 11.10
CA ALA A 1106 8.17 -1.68 10.14
C ALA A 1106 7.00 -0.91 10.79
N ASN A 1107 6.46 -1.43 11.90
CA ASN A 1107 5.32 -0.84 12.63
C ASN A 1107 5.79 -0.05 13.89
N ALA A 1108 6.94 0.65 13.81
CA ALA A 1108 7.52 1.40 14.92
C ALA A 1108 6.64 2.58 15.36
N SER A 1109 6.08 2.50 16.58
CA SER A 1109 5.35 3.62 17.17
C SER A 1109 6.28 4.81 17.49
N ARG A 1110 5.71 6.02 17.65
CA ARG A 1110 6.43 7.26 18.02
C ARG A 1110 7.32 7.15 19.27
N SER A 1111 7.18 6.10 20.11
CA SER A 1111 8.07 5.86 21.25
C SER A 1111 9.36 5.10 20.90
N GLN A 1112 9.50 4.59 19.67
CA GLN A 1112 10.64 3.77 19.22
C GLN A 1112 11.56 4.53 18.23
N GLN A 1113 11.09 5.64 17.66
CA GLN A 1113 11.88 6.57 16.86
C GLN A 1113 12.95 7.31 17.71
N PRO A 1114 14.07 7.77 17.11
CA PRO A 1114 15.08 8.54 17.84
C PRO A 1114 14.52 9.87 18.34
N THR A 1115 14.88 10.25 19.58
CA THR A 1115 14.42 11.51 20.18
C THR A 1115 15.43 12.65 19.98
N GLU A 1116 14.94 13.89 19.98
CA GLU A 1116 15.79 15.12 20.01
C GLU A 1116 16.92 15.03 21.05
N LYS A 1117 16.64 14.44 22.22
CA LYS A 1117 17.61 14.26 23.31
C LYS A 1117 18.71 13.26 22.96
N LEU A 1118 18.37 12.17 22.27
CA LEU A 1118 19.35 11.17 21.83
C LEU A 1118 20.28 11.75 20.77
N ILE A 1119 19.72 12.42 19.76
CA ILE A 1119 20.48 13.13 18.71
C ILE A 1119 21.42 14.16 19.34
N TYR A 1120 20.94 14.93 20.32
CA TYR A 1120 21.75 15.88 21.09
C TYR A 1120 22.89 15.19 21.87
N TYR A 1121 22.63 14.07 22.56
CA TYR A 1121 23.70 13.36 23.29
C TYR A 1121 24.76 12.78 22.37
N ILE A 1122 24.40 12.24 21.20
CA ILE A 1122 25.37 11.74 20.20
C ILE A 1122 26.30 12.88 19.75
N LEU A 1123 25.73 14.03 19.35
CA LEU A 1123 26.53 15.18 18.89
C LEU A 1123 27.42 15.76 20.00
N VAL A 1124 26.97 15.77 21.26
CA VAL A 1124 27.78 16.21 22.41
C VAL A 1124 28.87 15.20 22.78
N ALA A 1125 28.66 13.90 22.56
CA ALA A 1125 29.70 12.89 22.76
C ALA A 1125 30.86 13.07 21.77
N PHE A 1126 30.56 13.18 20.47
CA PHE A 1126 31.56 13.46 19.45
C PHE A 1126 32.25 14.81 19.68
N ALA A 1127 31.49 15.88 19.93
CA ALA A 1127 32.09 17.20 20.19
C ALA A 1127 32.99 17.26 21.44
N ARG A 1128 32.88 16.33 22.39
CA ARG A 1128 33.81 16.23 23.54
C ARG A 1128 35.04 15.42 23.22
N THR A 1129 34.87 14.23 22.63
CA THR A 1129 35.97 13.33 22.26
C THR A 1129 36.84 13.83 21.11
N THR A 1130 36.38 14.80 20.31
CA THR A 1130 37.17 15.41 19.22
C THR A 1130 37.67 16.83 19.52
N ASN A 1131 37.57 17.31 20.77
CA ASN A 1131 37.85 18.72 21.13
C ASN A 1131 37.07 19.74 20.26
N ALA A 1132 35.81 19.41 19.96
CA ALA A 1132 34.89 20.14 19.08
C ALA A 1132 35.34 20.29 17.62
N ASP A 1133 35.96 19.26 17.03
CA ASP A 1133 36.25 19.26 15.59
C ASP A 1133 34.98 19.42 14.73
N GLU A 1134 34.98 20.48 13.92
CA GLU A 1134 33.88 20.87 13.05
C GLU A 1134 33.66 19.85 11.91
N THR A 1135 34.72 19.20 11.42
CA THR A 1135 34.60 18.19 10.35
C THR A 1135 33.92 16.92 10.84
N THR A 1136 34.36 16.36 11.97
CA THR A 1136 33.82 15.15 12.56
C THR A 1136 32.38 15.37 13.03
N VAL A 1137 32.09 16.45 13.77
CA VAL A 1137 30.72 16.74 14.25
C VAL A 1137 29.75 17.00 13.08
N ARG A 1138 30.21 17.60 11.97
CA ARG A 1138 29.41 17.72 10.74
C ARG A 1138 29.15 16.35 10.11
N ALA A 1139 30.17 15.50 9.97
CA ALA A 1139 30.02 14.14 9.45
C ALA A 1139 29.03 13.29 10.28
N THR A 1140 29.09 13.36 11.62
CA THR A 1140 28.11 12.73 12.52
C THR A 1140 26.69 13.21 12.24
N LEU A 1141 26.50 14.53 12.07
CA LEU A 1141 25.19 15.14 11.80
C LEU A 1141 24.65 14.78 10.41
N ASP A 1142 25.51 14.67 9.41
CA ASP A 1142 25.13 14.29 8.04
C ASP A 1142 24.80 12.79 7.94
N ALA A 1143 25.54 11.92 8.65
CA ALA A 1143 25.20 10.51 8.79
C ALA A 1143 23.85 10.30 9.50
N LEU A 1144 23.61 11.02 10.61
CA LEU A 1144 22.30 11.03 11.28
C LEU A 1144 21.18 11.58 10.38
N THR A 1145 21.47 12.61 9.59
CA THR A 1145 20.52 13.18 8.61
C THR A 1145 20.18 12.17 7.50
N LYS A 1146 21.17 11.42 7.00
CA LYS A 1146 20.99 10.41 5.95
C LYS A 1146 20.11 9.24 6.41
N LYS A 1147 20.20 8.85 7.69
CA LYS A 1147 19.38 7.76 8.24
C LYS A 1147 18.01 8.21 8.78
N PHE A 1148 17.96 9.27 9.58
CA PHE A 1148 16.75 9.65 10.33
C PHE A 1148 16.11 10.97 9.90
N GLY A 1149 16.66 11.63 8.86
CA GLY A 1149 16.08 12.82 8.26
C GLY A 1149 14.79 12.56 7.45
N PRO A 1150 14.12 13.63 6.99
CA PRO A 1150 12.79 13.56 6.38
C PRO A 1150 12.74 12.88 4.99
N ASN A 1151 13.89 12.53 4.41
CA ASN A 1151 14.00 11.94 3.08
C ASN A 1151 14.24 10.41 3.14
N ASN A 1152 14.09 9.79 4.31
CA ASN A 1152 14.32 8.36 4.54
C ASN A 1152 13.03 7.72 5.11
N PRO A 1153 12.62 6.51 4.67
CA PRO A 1153 11.49 5.79 5.28
C PRO A 1153 11.71 5.42 6.76
N GLU A 1154 12.94 5.33 7.26
CA GLU A 1154 13.26 5.23 8.70
C GLU A 1154 13.24 6.60 9.43
N GLY A 1155 12.77 7.65 8.77
CA GLY A 1155 12.82 9.04 9.23
C GLY A 1155 11.99 9.35 10.48
N TRP A 1156 12.48 10.30 11.29
CA TRP A 1156 11.74 10.82 12.45
C TRP A 1156 10.91 12.05 12.07
N GLU A 1157 9.59 11.98 12.24
CA GLU A 1157 8.65 13.09 11.89
C GLU A 1157 9.08 14.45 12.50
N GLY A 1158 9.51 14.43 13.76
CA GLY A 1158 9.92 15.63 14.50
C GLY A 1158 11.28 16.23 14.08
N TRP A 1159 12.01 15.59 13.15
CA TRP A 1159 13.34 16.05 12.71
C TRP A 1159 13.30 17.49 12.19
N ASN A 1160 12.27 17.83 11.42
CA ASN A 1160 12.08 19.17 10.85
C ASN A 1160 11.41 20.17 11.80
N GLU A 1161 10.93 19.74 12.97
CA GLU A 1161 10.28 20.61 13.97
C GLU A 1161 11.22 20.96 15.15
N SER A 1162 12.32 20.22 15.31
CA SER A 1162 13.32 20.51 16.36
C SER A 1162 14.04 21.84 16.14
N SER A 1163 13.62 22.84 16.92
CA SER A 1163 14.32 24.12 17.05
C SER A 1163 15.80 23.99 17.49
N ARG A 1164 16.19 22.87 18.11
CA ARG A 1164 17.59 22.59 18.49
C ARG A 1164 18.41 22.11 17.29
N ILE A 1165 17.88 21.16 16.50
CA ILE A 1165 18.56 20.66 15.30
C ILE A 1165 18.70 21.78 14.25
N MET A 1166 17.68 22.64 14.09
CA MET A 1166 17.79 23.85 13.26
C MET A 1166 18.94 24.75 13.71
N LYS A 1167 19.03 25.08 15.01
CA LYS A 1167 20.11 25.93 15.55
C LYS A 1167 21.50 25.32 15.38
N ILE A 1168 21.66 24.02 15.57
CA ILE A 1168 22.94 23.32 15.34
C ILE A 1168 23.34 23.44 13.86
N ARG A 1169 22.41 23.18 12.93
CA ARG A 1169 22.63 23.35 11.48
C ARG A 1169 22.97 24.81 11.12
N GLU A 1170 22.28 25.80 11.69
CA GLU A 1170 22.58 27.21 11.46
C GLU A 1170 23.98 27.62 11.95
N VAL A 1171 24.44 27.12 13.09
CA VAL A 1171 25.78 27.42 13.62
C VAL A 1171 26.86 26.82 12.71
N LEU A 1172 26.73 25.53 12.37
CA LEU A 1172 27.64 24.84 11.46
C LEU A 1172 27.63 25.42 10.02
N ALA A 1173 26.51 26.00 9.57
CA ALA A 1173 26.44 26.68 8.29
C ALA A 1173 27.12 28.08 8.31
N LYS A 1174 27.01 28.81 9.43
CA LYS A 1174 27.57 30.18 9.55
C LYS A 1174 29.09 30.19 9.68
N GLN A 1175 29.69 29.20 10.34
CA GLN A 1175 31.15 29.12 10.51
C GLN A 1175 31.88 28.63 9.25
N GLY A 1176 31.30 27.68 8.50
CA GLY A 1176 31.86 27.26 7.20
C GLY A 1176 31.99 28.42 6.18
N ALA A 1177 31.17 29.46 6.31
CA ALA A 1177 31.23 30.65 5.46
C ALA A 1177 32.32 31.68 5.84
N SER A 1178 32.95 31.58 7.03
CA SER A 1178 33.93 32.59 7.48
C SER A 1178 35.38 32.29 7.09
N ARG A 1179 35.70 31.06 6.63
CA ARG A 1179 37.04 30.70 6.15
C ARG A 1179 37.32 31.23 4.73
N ARG A 1180 37.58 32.54 4.63
CA ARG A 1180 38.47 33.12 3.61
C ARG A 1180 39.83 33.41 4.23
N PRO A 1181 40.95 33.16 3.54
CA PRO A 1181 42.28 33.47 4.09
C PRO A 1181 42.56 34.98 4.02
N GLN A 1182 42.52 35.64 5.17
CA GLN A 1182 43.27 36.87 5.45
C GLN A 1182 43.97 36.68 6.81
N GLY A 1183 45.25 37.05 6.89
CA GLY A 1183 46.15 36.50 7.90
C GLY A 1183 46.55 37.47 9.01
N GLY A 1184 46.51 36.94 10.24
CA GLY A 1184 47.32 37.34 11.39
C GLY A 1184 46.92 38.61 12.17
N PRO A 1185 47.42 38.75 13.41
CA PRO A 1185 48.06 37.71 14.24
C PRO A 1185 47.02 36.76 14.86
#